data_AF-L8X0X3-F1
#
_entry.id   AF-L8X0X3-F1
#
_cell.length_a   1.000
_cell.length_b   1.000
_cell.length_c   1.000
_cell.angle_alpha   90.00
_cell.angle_beta   90.00
_cell.angle_gamma   90.00
#
_symmetry.space_group_name_H-M   'P 1'
#
loop_
_entity.id
_entity.type
_entity.pdbx_description
1 polymer ?
#
loop_
_entity_poly.entity_id
_entity_poly.type
_entity_poly.pdbx_seq_one_letter_code
_entity_poly.pdbx_strand_id
1 'polypeptide(L)'
;MTSTSEASHSRSLIVQIATYNTNLQGSQGTPQDLVDWLAPTLSASHFREPPDIVAVGFQELLPLHLGREFAKLPVTGLSKGVVASRDELLRSQIEKHNSSSGEHVAYTLVAKAVNVGVALLIYARDHGVGQRICDVQTAWTGFGPAWVGNKGAVGIRFRISSEFGAGGGEIMTFVCAHLTAHAHNMKSRLRDWEHMVKTLLFANTSRESTIADSSIYATSHLFVLGDTNSRLDVPMSDNGPLTHDEVVAQISTPEGRERAKNWDQLRREISLGNTFHGLREGEFWEFPPSYKYAIGERLPAWTDRILYTTYLDSPATPEASYIIPMLYTTVPSYTTSDHKPVVALLRVPSAAASSLTPMLHHYGNLPFQPAYYPALIKKYVGKLLGWVLGWFWCALWFIGAGHAGVGLGNFIVGAGAAAWWKSRRARSPDTTDFSFPLAPPSFVSKQSSRPRREADTAPPGPLMLSRGTSSGSSYFIFNNEALKAATQRNKTVVCATSASLLSTLAGYPLDSLKSRLQASRTPISVPRLAQLVWREEGLAGFFRGIWIPLMTISAVRKSSAASFTIYTNSKNYLHDVQGLSRSKWSHVALSGATAGAVSGSLISFCGARKQILFQCIVARLIYGSVRIGQSKDKFGYSMSLSLTIHRRYEGIRDTAGTALYFMEYDAMRLLLGRLPNGHQGSTPTWFPLHHSMIPFFCGSIAGVTSWAIIYPLDVVKTKIQQRALAGIPPRGVFETFKRMLRGSDPNSPKPLLVGLTRLYQGLGVSAFRSILTHGMLWTFFDWVGNFIDDL
;
A
#
# COMPACT_ATOMS: atom_id res chain seq x y z
N MET A 1 -53.34 -54.19 -13.20
CA MET A 1 -52.68 -53.16 -12.37
C MET A 1 -51.34 -53.70 -11.93
N THR A 2 -50.30 -53.48 -12.72
CA THR A 2 -48.93 -53.92 -12.46
C THR A 2 -48.11 -52.69 -12.09
N SER A 3 -47.70 -52.63 -10.83
CA SER A 3 -46.80 -51.64 -10.25
C SER A 3 -45.40 -51.80 -10.84
N THR A 4 -45.00 -50.86 -11.70
CA THR A 4 -43.58 -50.63 -11.98
C THR A 4 -43.06 -49.66 -10.94
N SER A 5 -42.15 -50.14 -10.10
CA SER A 5 -41.39 -49.37 -9.12
C SER A 5 -40.74 -48.15 -9.77
N GLU A 6 -41.08 -46.96 -9.31
CA GLU A 6 -40.33 -45.73 -9.57
C GLU A 6 -38.92 -45.91 -9.00
N ALA A 7 -37.98 -46.23 -9.88
CA ALA A 7 -36.56 -46.16 -9.57
C ALA A 7 -36.21 -44.70 -9.22
N SER A 8 -35.66 -44.51 -8.02
CA SER A 8 -35.18 -43.24 -7.47
C SER A 8 -34.46 -42.39 -8.51
N HIS A 9 -35.14 -41.37 -9.04
CA HIS A 9 -34.53 -40.38 -9.94
C HIS A 9 -33.44 -39.62 -9.17
N SER A 10 -32.19 -39.72 -9.64
CA SER A 10 -31.07 -38.95 -9.11
C SER A 10 -31.39 -37.46 -9.24
N ARG A 11 -31.44 -36.72 -8.13
CA ARG A 11 -31.77 -35.29 -8.13
C ARG A 11 -30.67 -34.52 -8.89
N SER A 12 -31.04 -33.85 -9.98
CA SER A 12 -30.16 -32.92 -10.70
C SER A 12 -29.78 -31.74 -9.80
N LEU A 13 -28.55 -31.25 -9.94
CA LEU A 13 -28.02 -30.15 -9.13
C LEU A 13 -28.39 -28.80 -9.75
N ILE A 14 -28.72 -27.82 -8.91
CA ILE A 14 -29.02 -26.47 -9.37
C ILE A 14 -27.84 -25.57 -9.03
N VAL A 15 -27.20 -25.02 -10.06
CA VAL A 15 -26.01 -24.17 -9.94
C VAL A 15 -26.32 -22.77 -10.46
N GLN A 16 -26.22 -21.77 -9.59
CA GLN A 16 -26.30 -20.37 -9.96
C GLN A 16 -24.90 -19.81 -10.17
N ILE A 17 -24.68 -19.16 -11.31
CA ILE A 17 -23.40 -18.54 -11.66
C ILE A 17 -23.65 -17.08 -11.97
N ALA A 18 -22.91 -16.20 -11.33
CA ALA A 18 -23.00 -14.76 -11.49
C ALA A 18 -21.62 -14.19 -11.82
N THR A 19 -21.54 -13.28 -12.78
CA THR A 19 -20.31 -12.55 -13.12
C THR A 19 -20.56 -11.05 -13.22
N TYR A 20 -19.62 -10.26 -12.71
CA TYR A 20 -19.73 -8.80 -12.77
C TYR A 20 -18.38 -8.07 -12.80
N ASN A 21 -18.16 -7.28 -13.85
CA ASN A 21 -17.07 -6.32 -13.90
C ASN A 21 -17.47 -5.00 -13.19
N THR A 22 -16.77 -4.68 -12.12
CA THR A 22 -17.09 -3.56 -11.21
C THR A 22 -16.33 -2.26 -11.51
N ASN A 23 -15.52 -2.22 -12.59
CA ASN A 23 -14.81 -1.01 -13.05
C ASN A 23 -14.02 -0.27 -11.94
N LEU A 24 -13.25 -1.02 -11.15
CA LEU A 24 -12.34 -0.52 -10.09
C LEU A 24 -13.04 0.23 -8.95
N GLN A 25 -14.33 0.03 -8.76
CA GLN A 25 -15.12 0.77 -7.77
C GLN A 25 -14.99 0.25 -6.32
N GLY A 26 -14.25 -0.84 -6.08
CA GLY A 26 -13.94 -1.29 -4.72
C GLY A 26 -15.20 -1.61 -3.91
N SER A 27 -15.31 -1.00 -2.73
CA SER A 27 -16.49 -1.15 -1.84
C SER A 27 -17.74 -0.45 -2.39
N GLN A 28 -17.65 0.41 -3.39
CA GLN A 28 -18.81 1.04 -4.04
C GLN A 28 -19.30 0.27 -5.28
N GLY A 29 -18.52 -0.68 -5.79
CA GLY A 29 -18.84 -1.43 -7.01
C GLY A 29 -19.96 -2.45 -6.92
N THR A 30 -20.67 -2.52 -5.80
CA THR A 30 -21.80 -3.44 -5.59
C THR A 30 -22.80 -2.67 -4.72
N PRO A 31 -24.00 -2.33 -5.24
CA PRO A 31 -25.09 -1.74 -4.47
C PRO A 31 -25.41 -2.55 -3.22
N GLN A 32 -25.98 -1.89 -2.21
CA GLN A 32 -26.37 -2.55 -0.96
C GLN A 32 -27.56 -3.51 -1.15
N ASP A 33 -28.27 -3.38 -2.27
CA ASP A 33 -29.44 -4.16 -2.62
C ASP A 33 -29.10 -5.19 -3.71
N LEU A 34 -28.74 -6.42 -3.29
CA LEU A 34 -28.28 -7.49 -4.19
C LEU A 34 -29.39 -8.44 -4.69
N VAL A 35 -30.66 -8.10 -4.41
CA VAL A 35 -31.83 -8.95 -4.68
C VAL A 35 -31.88 -9.40 -6.13
N ASP A 36 -31.92 -8.47 -7.09
CA ASP A 36 -32.14 -8.81 -8.51
C ASP A 36 -31.03 -9.66 -9.12
N TRP A 37 -29.82 -9.56 -8.56
CA TRP A 37 -28.64 -10.24 -9.08
C TRP A 37 -28.42 -11.62 -8.46
N LEU A 38 -28.71 -11.79 -7.17
CA LEU A 38 -28.52 -13.04 -6.44
C LEU A 38 -29.80 -13.85 -6.27
N ALA A 39 -30.97 -13.25 -6.49
CA ALA A 39 -32.27 -13.90 -6.44
C ALA A 39 -33.07 -13.68 -7.74
N PRO A 40 -32.52 -14.05 -8.91
CA PRO A 40 -33.25 -13.90 -10.17
C PRO A 40 -34.51 -14.78 -10.24
N THR A 41 -34.63 -15.76 -9.33
CA THR A 41 -35.81 -16.60 -9.10
C THR A 41 -37.06 -15.83 -8.68
N LEU A 42 -36.94 -14.61 -8.13
CA LEU A 42 -38.10 -13.83 -7.68
C LEU A 42 -38.79 -13.05 -8.81
N SER A 43 -38.06 -12.66 -9.85
CA SER A 43 -38.55 -11.72 -10.87
C SER A 43 -38.63 -12.32 -12.29
N ALA A 44 -37.84 -13.34 -12.61
CA ALA A 44 -37.66 -13.80 -14.00
C ALA A 44 -38.04 -15.28 -14.26
N SER A 45 -38.24 -16.11 -13.23
CA SER A 45 -38.58 -17.53 -13.43
C SER A 45 -39.72 -17.97 -12.53
N HIS A 46 -40.65 -18.78 -13.04
CA HIS A 46 -41.66 -19.51 -12.25
C HIS A 46 -41.06 -20.54 -11.27
N PHE A 47 -39.74 -20.60 -11.16
CA PHE A 47 -38.98 -21.58 -10.41
C PHE A 47 -38.62 -21.04 -9.02
N ARG A 48 -39.08 -21.73 -7.97
CA ARG A 48 -38.96 -21.29 -6.56
C ARG A 48 -37.96 -22.09 -5.73
N GLU A 49 -37.26 -23.09 -6.28
CA GLU A 49 -36.30 -23.86 -5.48
C GLU A 49 -34.97 -23.09 -5.32
N PRO A 50 -34.39 -23.08 -4.11
CA PRO A 50 -33.09 -22.44 -3.86
C PRO A 50 -31.95 -23.25 -4.52
N PRO A 51 -30.93 -22.57 -5.09
CA PRO A 51 -29.80 -23.25 -5.73
C PRO A 51 -28.96 -24.05 -4.73
N ASP A 52 -28.36 -25.14 -5.18
CA ASP A 52 -27.47 -25.97 -4.36
C ASP A 52 -26.07 -25.33 -4.25
N ILE A 53 -25.62 -24.68 -5.32
CA ILE A 53 -24.31 -24.00 -5.41
C ILE A 53 -24.51 -22.62 -6.02
N VAL A 54 -23.86 -21.61 -5.43
CA VAL A 54 -23.82 -20.24 -5.95
C VAL A 54 -22.36 -19.83 -6.17
N ALA A 55 -21.98 -19.55 -7.41
CA ALA A 55 -20.65 -19.08 -7.78
C ALA A 55 -20.72 -17.61 -8.24
N VAL A 56 -19.95 -16.72 -7.60
CA VAL A 56 -19.94 -15.29 -7.89
C VAL A 56 -18.52 -14.85 -8.29
N GLY A 57 -18.36 -14.44 -9.54
CA GLY A 57 -17.13 -13.91 -10.12
C GLY A 57 -17.15 -12.38 -10.22
N PHE A 58 -16.05 -11.74 -9.82
CA PHE A 58 -15.85 -10.30 -9.99
C PHE A 58 -14.61 -10.01 -10.84
N GLN A 59 -14.71 -8.98 -11.68
CA GLN A 59 -13.57 -8.39 -12.39
C GLN A 59 -13.43 -6.91 -12.03
N GLU A 60 -12.20 -6.41 -12.12
CA GLU A 60 -11.84 -5.05 -11.71
C GLU A 60 -12.31 -4.68 -10.29
N LEU A 61 -12.33 -5.64 -9.36
CA LEU A 61 -12.85 -5.41 -8.00
C LEU A 61 -12.08 -4.32 -7.23
N LEU A 62 -10.77 -4.22 -7.44
CA LEU A 62 -9.91 -3.28 -6.74
C LEU A 62 -9.04 -2.49 -7.72
N PRO A 63 -8.85 -1.17 -7.50
CA PRO A 63 -7.80 -0.41 -8.14
C PRO A 63 -6.43 -1.11 -8.05
N LEU A 64 -5.67 -1.08 -9.14
CA LEU A 64 -4.40 -1.81 -9.30
C LEU A 64 -3.40 -1.57 -8.15
N HIS A 65 -3.39 -0.36 -7.59
CA HIS A 65 -2.51 0.02 -6.48
C HIS A 65 -2.86 -0.66 -5.14
N LEU A 66 -4.07 -1.20 -4.98
CA LEU A 66 -4.51 -1.99 -3.83
C LEU A 66 -4.43 -3.51 -4.09
N GLY A 67 -4.17 -3.90 -5.34
CA GLY A 67 -4.52 -5.22 -5.86
C GLY A 67 -3.58 -6.38 -5.55
N ARG A 68 -2.29 -6.21 -5.21
CA ARG A 68 -1.46 -7.43 -5.07
C ARG A 68 -0.43 -7.58 -3.96
N GLU A 69 0.31 -6.57 -3.53
CA GLU A 69 1.29 -6.80 -2.45
C GLU A 69 1.44 -5.68 -1.42
N PHE A 70 0.69 -4.58 -1.55
CA PHE A 70 0.50 -3.67 -0.40
C PHE A 70 -0.27 -4.36 0.75
N ALA A 71 -1.16 -5.29 0.43
CA ALA A 71 -2.03 -5.99 1.39
C ALA A 71 -1.35 -7.13 2.19
N LYS A 72 -0.09 -7.47 1.91
CA LYS A 72 0.70 -8.40 2.75
C LYS A 72 1.57 -7.69 3.78
N LEU A 73 1.73 -6.36 3.68
CA LEU A 73 2.15 -5.59 4.84
C LEU A 73 0.97 -5.60 5.85
N PRO A 74 1.21 -5.85 7.15
CA PRO A 74 0.17 -5.85 8.19
C PRO A 74 -0.48 -4.48 8.42
N VAL A 75 -0.23 -3.49 7.56
CA VAL A 75 -0.59 -2.08 7.70
C VAL A 75 -1.78 -1.67 6.82
N THR A 76 -2.10 -2.38 5.72
CA THR A 76 -3.18 -1.94 4.81
C THR A 76 -4.10 -3.09 4.38
N GLY A 77 -4.74 -3.78 5.34
CA GLY A 77 -5.71 -4.88 5.12
C GLY A 77 -6.98 -4.54 4.32
N LEU A 78 -6.94 -3.54 3.43
CA LEU A 78 -8.02 -3.01 2.62
C LEU A 78 -8.58 -4.06 1.64
N SER A 79 -7.76 -4.89 1.00
CA SER A 79 -8.28 -5.93 0.09
C SER A 79 -8.99 -7.06 0.83
N LYS A 80 -8.45 -7.50 1.99
CA LYS A 80 -9.13 -8.46 2.88
C LYS A 80 -10.44 -7.89 3.41
N GLY A 81 -10.45 -6.60 3.78
CA GLY A 81 -11.66 -5.90 4.22
C GLY A 81 -12.74 -5.83 3.14
N VAL A 82 -12.37 -5.48 1.91
CA VAL A 82 -13.33 -5.44 0.78
C VAL A 82 -13.87 -6.83 0.50
N VAL A 83 -13.02 -7.86 0.36
CA VAL A 83 -13.51 -9.22 0.06
C VAL A 83 -14.29 -9.84 1.22
N ALA A 84 -13.93 -9.57 2.49
CA ALA A 84 -14.69 -10.04 3.64
C ALA A 84 -16.05 -9.33 3.75
N SER A 85 -16.09 -8.01 3.52
CA SER A 85 -17.34 -7.27 3.45
C SER A 85 -18.25 -7.76 2.32
N ARG A 86 -17.66 -8.16 1.17
CA ARG A 86 -18.41 -8.77 0.06
C ARG A 86 -18.94 -10.14 0.39
N ASP A 87 -18.14 -10.98 1.02
CA ASP A 87 -18.54 -12.31 1.49
C ASP A 87 -19.76 -12.23 2.44
N GLU A 88 -19.68 -11.36 3.44
CA GLU A 88 -20.77 -11.13 4.40
C GLU A 88 -22.04 -10.56 3.73
N LEU A 89 -21.88 -9.59 2.82
CA LEU A 89 -23.00 -9.02 2.08
C LEU A 89 -23.64 -10.06 1.15
N LEU A 90 -22.86 -10.79 0.37
CA LEU A 90 -23.37 -11.81 -0.55
C LEU A 90 -24.12 -12.91 0.21
N ARG A 91 -23.51 -13.47 1.26
CA ARG A 91 -24.12 -14.54 2.06
C ARG A 91 -25.43 -14.09 2.68
N SER A 92 -25.43 -12.93 3.37
CA SER A 92 -26.64 -12.41 4.01
C SER A 92 -27.78 -12.17 3.01
N GLN A 93 -27.48 -11.72 1.79
CA GLN A 93 -28.50 -11.52 0.77
C GLN A 93 -28.97 -12.86 0.18
N ILE A 94 -28.09 -13.81 -0.10
CA ILE A 94 -28.48 -15.14 -0.62
C ILE A 94 -29.42 -15.84 0.38
N GLU A 95 -29.08 -15.84 1.66
CA GLU A 95 -29.87 -16.48 2.73
C GLU A 95 -31.22 -15.78 2.92
N LYS A 96 -31.23 -14.44 2.94
CA LYS A 96 -32.44 -13.64 3.09
C LYS A 96 -33.46 -13.88 1.97
N HIS A 97 -33.01 -14.07 0.73
CA HIS A 97 -33.92 -14.23 -0.42
C HIS A 97 -34.40 -15.66 -0.64
N ASN A 98 -33.55 -16.65 -0.33
CA ASN A 98 -33.91 -18.05 -0.49
C ASN A 98 -34.72 -18.60 0.70
N SER A 99 -34.69 -17.92 1.86
CA SER A 99 -35.52 -18.28 3.00
C SER A 99 -36.95 -17.76 2.80
N SER A 100 -37.89 -18.65 2.47
CA SER A 100 -39.32 -18.34 2.40
C SER A 100 -39.98 -18.45 3.78
N SER A 101 -41.21 -17.94 3.95
CA SER A 101 -41.96 -17.98 5.23
C SER A 101 -42.19 -19.42 5.72
N GLY A 102 -41.20 -19.99 6.40
CA GLY A 102 -41.25 -21.33 7.01
C GLY A 102 -39.95 -22.14 6.93
N GLU A 103 -39.05 -21.87 5.98
CA GLU A 103 -37.81 -22.64 5.78
C GLU A 103 -36.60 -21.71 5.64
N HIS A 104 -35.67 -21.80 6.61
CA HIS A 104 -34.43 -21.02 6.61
C HIS A 104 -33.35 -21.76 5.82
N VAL A 105 -32.87 -21.16 4.73
CA VAL A 105 -31.83 -21.74 3.87
C VAL A 105 -30.49 -21.08 4.16
N ALA A 106 -29.55 -21.86 4.70
CA ALA A 106 -28.20 -21.40 5.03
C ALA A 106 -27.17 -21.83 3.96
N TYR A 107 -26.15 -20.99 3.76
CA TYR A 107 -25.08 -21.24 2.79
C TYR A 107 -23.69 -21.07 3.40
N THR A 108 -22.83 -22.06 3.19
CA THR A 108 -21.43 -22.06 3.61
C THR A 108 -20.55 -21.59 2.46
N LEU A 109 -19.60 -20.70 2.76
CA LEU A 109 -18.53 -20.34 1.83
C LEU A 109 -17.58 -21.55 1.67
N VAL A 110 -17.60 -22.19 0.51
CA VAL A 110 -16.74 -23.32 0.16
C VAL A 110 -15.30 -22.84 -0.02
N ALA A 111 -15.11 -21.83 -0.86
CA ALA A 111 -13.80 -21.23 -1.11
C ALA A 111 -13.92 -19.84 -1.73
N LYS A 112 -12.81 -19.09 -1.61
CA LYS A 112 -12.59 -17.83 -2.31
C LYS A 112 -11.20 -17.79 -2.91
N ALA A 113 -11.10 -17.31 -4.14
CA ALA A 113 -9.85 -17.11 -4.86
C ALA A 113 -9.78 -15.68 -5.40
N VAL A 114 -8.64 -15.00 -5.18
CA VAL A 114 -8.47 -13.59 -5.57
C VAL A 114 -7.11 -13.39 -6.20
N ASN A 115 -7.09 -12.73 -7.36
CA ASN A 115 -5.90 -12.33 -8.08
C ASN A 115 -6.07 -10.91 -8.63
N VAL A 116 -5.45 -9.92 -7.97
CA VAL A 116 -5.58 -8.49 -8.31
C VAL A 116 -7.04 -8.04 -8.31
N GLY A 117 -7.59 -7.71 -9.48
CA GLY A 117 -8.97 -7.28 -9.65
C GLY A 117 -9.93 -8.42 -9.93
N VAL A 118 -9.45 -9.66 -10.09
CA VAL A 118 -10.28 -10.83 -10.38
C VAL A 118 -10.52 -11.61 -9.09
N ALA A 119 -11.78 -11.89 -8.78
CA ALA A 119 -12.18 -12.68 -7.63
C ALA A 119 -13.25 -13.71 -7.99
N LEU A 120 -13.27 -14.84 -7.28
CA LEU A 120 -14.28 -15.88 -7.37
C LEU A 120 -14.61 -16.37 -5.97
N LEU A 121 -15.90 -16.39 -5.63
CA LEU A 121 -16.43 -16.87 -4.36
C LEU A 121 -17.46 -17.95 -4.67
N ILE A 122 -17.39 -19.08 -3.96
CA ILE A 122 -18.34 -20.18 -4.13
C ILE A 122 -19.00 -20.48 -2.80
N TYR A 123 -20.32 -20.52 -2.81
CA TYR A 123 -21.17 -20.88 -1.70
C TYR A 123 -21.91 -22.18 -2.04
N ALA A 124 -22.13 -23.02 -1.04
CA ALA A 124 -22.92 -24.23 -1.17
C ALA A 124 -23.98 -24.28 -0.08
N ARG A 125 -25.15 -24.83 -0.40
CA ARG A 125 -26.24 -24.99 0.55
C ARG A 125 -25.83 -25.95 1.67
N ASP A 126 -26.02 -25.53 2.92
CA ASP A 126 -25.54 -26.26 4.10
C ASP A 126 -26.17 -27.65 4.20
N HIS A 127 -27.49 -27.73 4.01
CA HIS A 127 -28.22 -28.99 3.99
C HIS A 127 -28.21 -29.58 2.59
N GLY A 128 -27.41 -30.64 2.40
CA GLY A 128 -27.26 -31.36 1.13
C GLY A 128 -25.83 -31.32 0.61
N VAL A 129 -25.61 -30.56 -0.46
CA VAL A 129 -24.32 -30.54 -1.18
C VAL A 129 -23.17 -30.03 -0.32
N GLY A 130 -23.39 -29.02 0.53
CA GLY A 130 -22.33 -28.44 1.37
C GLY A 130 -21.62 -29.46 2.26
N GLN A 131 -22.35 -30.43 2.81
CA GLN A 131 -21.79 -31.50 3.65
C GLN A 131 -21.01 -32.56 2.86
N ARG A 132 -21.25 -32.66 1.55
CA ARG A 132 -20.60 -33.63 0.66
C ARG A 132 -19.36 -33.08 -0.04
N ILE A 133 -19.11 -31.77 0.04
CA ILE A 133 -17.96 -31.13 -0.61
C ILE A 133 -16.66 -31.50 0.11
N CYS A 134 -15.67 -31.93 -0.68
CA CYS A 134 -14.33 -32.28 -0.23
C CYS A 134 -13.29 -31.84 -1.29
N ASP A 135 -11.99 -31.98 -0.97
CA ASP A 135 -10.86 -31.69 -1.87
C ASP A 135 -10.90 -30.28 -2.50
N VAL A 136 -11.17 -29.27 -1.67
CA VAL A 136 -11.29 -27.89 -2.14
C VAL A 136 -9.90 -27.32 -2.47
N GLN A 137 -9.74 -26.85 -3.69
CA GLN A 137 -8.49 -26.30 -4.22
C GLN A 137 -8.72 -24.96 -4.92
N THR A 138 -7.69 -24.10 -4.89
CA THR A 138 -7.72 -22.81 -5.57
C THR A 138 -6.46 -22.61 -6.41
N ALA A 139 -6.62 -22.01 -7.60
CA ALA A 139 -5.54 -21.74 -8.54
C ALA A 139 -5.70 -20.34 -9.14
N TRP A 140 -4.62 -19.79 -9.69
CA TRP A 140 -4.66 -18.50 -10.40
C TRP A 140 -3.55 -18.39 -11.44
N THR A 141 -3.78 -17.56 -12.45
CA THR A 141 -2.78 -17.16 -13.46
C THR A 141 -2.98 -15.70 -13.91
N GLY A 142 -1.96 -15.08 -14.50
CA GLY A 142 -1.96 -13.68 -14.95
C GLY A 142 -1.68 -13.57 -16.46
N PHE A 143 -2.47 -12.74 -17.15
CA PHE A 143 -2.43 -12.54 -18.61
C PHE A 143 -1.85 -11.19 -19.04
N GLY A 144 -1.67 -10.24 -18.11
CA GLY A 144 -1.21 -8.90 -18.46
C GLY A 144 0.20 -8.87 -19.07
N PRO A 145 0.65 -7.73 -19.62
CA PRO A 145 2.02 -7.56 -20.08
C PRO A 145 3.01 -8.05 -19.02
N ALA A 146 3.92 -8.96 -19.42
CA ALA A 146 4.84 -9.66 -18.52
C ALA A 146 4.18 -10.46 -17.37
N TRP A 147 2.99 -11.04 -17.61
CA TRP A 147 2.22 -11.89 -16.69
C TRP A 147 1.75 -11.19 -15.41
N VAL A 148 1.62 -9.86 -15.46
CA VAL A 148 1.09 -9.05 -14.36
C VAL A 148 -0.42 -9.31 -14.21
N GLY A 149 -0.90 -9.42 -12.96
CA GLY A 149 -2.23 -10.00 -12.65
C GLY A 149 -3.46 -9.13 -12.93
N ASN A 150 -3.33 -7.95 -13.53
CA ASN A 150 -4.45 -7.04 -13.80
C ASN A 150 -5.49 -7.67 -14.75
N LYS A 151 -5.00 -8.41 -15.74
CA LYS A 151 -5.75 -9.40 -16.51
C LYS A 151 -5.27 -10.77 -16.06
N GLY A 152 -6.16 -11.73 -15.95
CA GLY A 152 -5.84 -13.02 -15.34
C GLY A 152 -7.07 -13.86 -15.11
N ALA A 153 -6.86 -15.02 -14.50
CA ALA A 153 -7.94 -15.90 -14.09
C ALA A 153 -7.67 -16.44 -12.68
N VAL A 154 -8.76 -16.76 -11.99
CA VAL A 154 -8.79 -17.51 -10.74
C VAL A 154 -9.70 -18.70 -10.91
N GLY A 155 -9.31 -19.84 -10.35
CA GLY A 155 -10.10 -21.06 -10.41
C GLY A 155 -10.29 -21.66 -9.03
N ILE A 156 -11.46 -22.28 -8.83
CA ILE A 156 -11.80 -23.05 -7.64
C ILE A 156 -12.28 -24.42 -8.12
N ARG A 157 -11.70 -25.48 -7.55
CA ARG A 157 -12.05 -26.87 -7.79
C ARG A 157 -12.45 -27.52 -6.49
N PHE A 158 -13.47 -28.36 -6.51
CA PHE A 158 -13.83 -29.22 -5.40
C PHE A 158 -14.54 -30.46 -5.90
N ARG A 159 -14.58 -31.49 -5.06
CA ARG A 159 -15.26 -32.75 -5.35
C ARG A 159 -16.52 -32.86 -4.50
N ILE A 160 -17.63 -33.23 -5.12
CA ILE A 160 -18.86 -33.60 -4.42
C ILE A 160 -18.82 -35.11 -4.24
N SER A 161 -18.65 -35.58 -3.01
CA SER A 161 -18.61 -37.01 -2.70
C SER A 161 -19.92 -37.70 -3.07
N SER A 162 -19.79 -38.96 -3.50
CA SER A 162 -20.92 -39.87 -3.72
C SER A 162 -21.46 -40.39 -2.38
N GLU A 163 -22.75 -40.73 -2.33
CA GLU A 163 -23.40 -41.27 -1.13
C GLU A 163 -22.87 -42.67 -0.76
N PHE A 164 -22.21 -43.37 -1.69
CA PHE A 164 -21.76 -44.75 -1.54
C PHE A 164 -20.28 -44.92 -1.10
N GLY A 165 -19.53 -43.85 -0.80
CA GLY A 165 -18.20 -43.96 -0.19
C GLY A 165 -17.14 -42.95 -0.66
N ALA A 166 -15.99 -42.96 0.04
CA ALA A 166 -14.96 -41.90 0.00
C ALA A 166 -14.17 -41.75 -1.32
N GLY A 167 -14.15 -42.78 -2.19
CA GLY A 167 -13.31 -42.83 -3.38
C GLY A 167 -13.93 -42.27 -4.68
N GLY A 168 -15.26 -42.13 -4.73
CA GLY A 168 -16.00 -41.65 -5.91
C GLY A 168 -16.61 -40.25 -5.71
N GLY A 169 -17.14 -39.67 -6.78
CA GLY A 169 -17.80 -38.36 -6.74
C GLY A 169 -17.51 -37.50 -7.97
N GLU A 170 -18.28 -36.43 -8.12
CA GLU A 170 -18.17 -35.52 -9.26
C GLU A 170 -17.24 -34.34 -8.93
N ILE A 171 -16.33 -34.01 -9.83
CA ILE A 171 -15.41 -32.88 -9.69
C ILE A 171 -16.04 -31.66 -10.37
N MET A 172 -16.22 -30.59 -9.59
CA MET A 172 -16.68 -29.29 -10.06
C MET A 172 -15.49 -28.35 -10.19
N THR A 173 -15.31 -27.73 -11.36
CA THR A 173 -14.30 -26.70 -11.57
C THR A 173 -14.94 -25.42 -12.08
N PHE A 174 -14.71 -24.31 -11.38
CA PHE A 174 -15.18 -22.98 -11.75
C PHE A 174 -13.97 -22.08 -12.01
N VAL A 175 -13.99 -21.33 -13.11
CA VAL A 175 -12.92 -20.41 -13.50
C VAL A 175 -13.51 -19.04 -13.79
N CYS A 176 -13.06 -18.01 -13.07
CA CYS A 176 -13.37 -16.62 -13.33
C CYS A 176 -12.20 -15.97 -14.07
N ALA A 177 -12.43 -15.51 -15.30
CA ALA A 177 -11.41 -14.94 -16.16
C ALA A 177 -11.67 -13.47 -16.50
N HIS A 178 -10.60 -12.72 -16.72
CA HIS A 178 -10.63 -11.36 -17.21
C HIS A 178 -9.60 -11.22 -18.34
N LEU A 179 -10.08 -11.33 -19.57
CA LEU A 179 -9.23 -11.42 -20.77
C LEU A 179 -8.84 -10.04 -21.31
N THR A 180 -7.91 -10.00 -22.27
CA THR A 180 -7.42 -8.77 -22.89
C THR A 180 -8.54 -7.94 -23.56
N ALA A 181 -8.58 -6.65 -23.21
CA ALA A 181 -9.56 -5.69 -23.71
C ALA A 181 -9.25 -5.17 -25.13
N HIS A 182 -10.23 -4.44 -25.69
CA HIS A 182 -10.26 -3.82 -27.03
C HIS A 182 -10.61 -4.75 -28.19
N ALA A 183 -11.39 -4.22 -29.16
CA ALA A 183 -11.92 -4.99 -30.29
C ALA A 183 -10.84 -5.66 -31.15
N HIS A 184 -9.78 -4.92 -31.50
CA HIS A 184 -8.69 -5.41 -32.35
C HIS A 184 -7.78 -6.47 -31.68
N ASN A 185 -7.87 -6.65 -30.36
CA ASN A 185 -7.01 -7.54 -29.60
C ASN A 185 -7.51 -9.00 -29.54
N MET A 186 -8.25 -9.45 -30.55
CA MET A 186 -8.75 -10.83 -30.63
C MET A 186 -7.63 -11.85 -30.43
N LYS A 187 -6.54 -11.73 -31.20
CA LYS A 187 -5.39 -12.66 -31.12
C LYS A 187 -4.77 -12.71 -29.71
N SER A 188 -4.83 -11.62 -28.96
CA SER A 188 -4.37 -11.61 -27.57
C SER A 188 -5.34 -12.36 -26.66
N ARG A 189 -6.65 -12.22 -26.83
CA ARG A 189 -7.64 -13.03 -26.09
C ARG A 189 -7.50 -14.53 -26.34
N LEU A 190 -7.27 -14.93 -27.59
CA LEU A 190 -7.01 -16.34 -27.93
C LEU A 190 -5.76 -16.87 -27.22
N ARG A 191 -4.67 -16.08 -27.18
CA ARG A 191 -3.45 -16.41 -26.42
C ARG A 191 -3.68 -16.41 -24.91
N ASP A 192 -4.51 -15.53 -24.38
CA ASP A 192 -4.87 -15.52 -22.95
C ASP A 192 -5.58 -16.80 -22.55
N TRP A 193 -6.53 -17.25 -23.39
CA TRP A 193 -7.22 -18.52 -23.22
C TRP A 193 -6.24 -19.71 -23.27
N GLU A 194 -5.40 -19.79 -24.29
CA GLU A 194 -4.35 -20.81 -24.38
C GLU A 194 -3.46 -20.79 -23.12
N HIS A 195 -3.02 -19.60 -22.70
CA HIS A 195 -2.19 -19.43 -21.52
C HIS A 195 -2.89 -19.91 -20.25
N MET A 196 -4.18 -19.62 -20.12
CA MET A 196 -5.00 -20.04 -18.99
C MET A 196 -5.05 -21.56 -18.89
N VAL A 197 -5.39 -22.24 -19.98
CA VAL A 197 -5.46 -23.71 -20.03
C VAL A 197 -4.10 -24.33 -19.67
N LYS A 198 -2.98 -23.72 -20.12
CA LYS A 198 -1.64 -24.22 -19.85
C LYS A 198 -1.12 -23.99 -18.43
N THR A 199 -1.59 -22.95 -17.74
CA THR A 199 -0.96 -22.45 -16.51
C THR A 199 -1.84 -22.36 -15.27
N LEU A 200 -3.17 -22.34 -15.43
CA LEU A 200 -4.09 -22.43 -14.31
C LEU A 200 -4.20 -23.91 -13.89
N LEU A 201 -3.20 -24.36 -13.14
CA LEU A 201 -3.06 -25.74 -12.71
C LEU A 201 -3.45 -25.90 -11.24
N PHE A 202 -4.23 -26.95 -10.98
CA PHE A 202 -4.64 -27.37 -9.64
C PHE A 202 -3.62 -28.32 -9.01
N ALA A 203 -3.67 -28.49 -7.69
CA ALA A 203 -2.68 -29.30 -6.98
C ALA A 203 -3.02 -30.79 -7.11
N ASN A 204 -2.02 -31.60 -7.44
CA ASN A 204 -2.17 -33.04 -7.53
C ASN A 204 -2.28 -33.67 -6.14
N THR A 205 -3.35 -34.44 -5.91
CA THR A 205 -3.65 -35.08 -4.61
C THR A 205 -3.01 -36.46 -4.46
N SER A 206 -2.66 -37.14 -5.57
CA SER A 206 -2.06 -38.50 -5.58
C SER A 206 -0.63 -38.50 -6.13
N ARG A 207 0.22 -39.40 -5.62
CA ARG A 207 1.63 -39.55 -6.06
C ARG A 207 1.79 -40.09 -7.49
N GLU A 208 0.74 -40.68 -8.05
CA GLU A 208 0.72 -41.30 -9.39
C GLU A 208 0.05 -40.41 -10.45
N SER A 209 -0.40 -39.21 -10.09
CA SER A 209 -1.10 -38.31 -11.01
C SER A 209 -0.19 -37.67 -12.05
N THR A 210 -0.71 -37.54 -13.26
CA THR A 210 -0.05 -36.89 -14.39
C THR A 210 -0.25 -35.37 -14.33
N ILE A 211 0.50 -34.62 -15.16
CA ILE A 211 0.29 -33.16 -15.30
C ILE A 211 -1.07 -32.86 -15.94
N ALA A 212 -1.62 -33.79 -16.74
CA ALA A 212 -2.95 -33.66 -17.32
C ALA A 212 -4.05 -33.56 -16.25
N ASP A 213 -3.88 -34.24 -15.12
CA ASP A 213 -4.83 -34.24 -13.99
C ASP A 213 -4.88 -32.89 -13.26
N SER A 214 -3.84 -32.07 -13.42
CA SER A 214 -3.80 -30.70 -12.91
C SER A 214 -4.55 -29.69 -13.79
N SER A 215 -4.89 -30.05 -15.03
CA SER A 215 -5.57 -29.18 -16.01
C SER A 215 -6.99 -28.84 -15.59
N ILE A 216 -7.51 -27.67 -15.99
CA ILE A 216 -8.90 -27.28 -15.76
C ILE A 216 -9.92 -28.27 -16.35
N TYR A 217 -9.53 -29.04 -17.38
CA TYR A 217 -10.35 -30.05 -18.04
C TYR A 217 -10.36 -31.41 -17.33
N ALA A 218 -9.47 -31.64 -16.36
CA ALA A 218 -9.51 -32.82 -15.51
C ALA A 218 -10.61 -32.66 -14.45
N THR A 219 -11.88 -32.68 -14.88
CA THR A 219 -13.07 -32.43 -14.07
C THR A 219 -14.28 -33.16 -14.64
N SER A 220 -15.37 -33.28 -13.86
CA SER A 220 -16.66 -33.81 -14.32
C SER A 220 -17.49 -32.71 -14.99
N HIS A 221 -17.58 -31.56 -14.33
CA HIS A 221 -18.26 -30.36 -14.83
C HIS A 221 -17.28 -29.18 -14.78
N LEU A 222 -17.20 -28.41 -15.87
CA LEU A 222 -16.36 -27.22 -16.00
C LEU A 222 -17.24 -26.00 -16.30
N PHE A 223 -17.06 -24.94 -15.53
CA PHE A 223 -17.73 -23.66 -15.71
C PHE A 223 -16.69 -22.55 -15.87
N VAL A 224 -16.79 -21.78 -16.94
CA VAL A 224 -15.94 -20.62 -17.19
C VAL A 224 -16.82 -19.38 -17.26
N LEU A 225 -16.58 -18.44 -16.37
CA LEU A 225 -17.30 -17.18 -16.26
C LEU A 225 -16.34 -16.00 -16.31
N GLY A 226 -16.84 -14.82 -16.64
CA GLY A 226 -16.07 -13.59 -16.50
C GLY A 226 -16.22 -12.60 -17.62
N ASP A 227 -15.38 -11.57 -17.59
CA ASP A 227 -15.25 -10.59 -18.66
C ASP A 227 -14.28 -11.13 -19.73
N THR A 228 -14.87 -11.73 -20.76
CA THR A 228 -14.16 -12.23 -21.94
C THR A 228 -13.67 -11.09 -22.83
N ASN A 229 -14.15 -9.86 -22.62
CA ASN A 229 -13.85 -8.67 -23.42
C ASN A 229 -14.15 -8.79 -24.92
N SER A 230 -14.97 -9.78 -25.29
CA SER A 230 -15.40 -10.07 -26.66
C SER A 230 -16.25 -8.94 -27.22
N ARG A 231 -16.05 -8.59 -28.49
CA ARG A 231 -16.71 -7.45 -29.15
C ARG A 231 -17.52 -7.90 -30.35
N LEU A 232 -18.18 -6.96 -31.02
CA LEU A 232 -18.91 -7.21 -32.26
C LEU A 232 -18.06 -6.82 -33.47
N ASP A 233 -17.93 -7.74 -34.42
CA ASP A 233 -17.42 -7.49 -35.75
C ASP A 233 -18.60 -7.22 -36.68
N VAL A 234 -18.97 -5.94 -36.77
CA VAL A 234 -20.12 -5.48 -37.56
C VAL A 234 -19.82 -5.67 -39.06
N PRO A 235 -20.72 -6.31 -39.82
CA PRO A 235 -20.52 -6.52 -41.25
C PRO A 235 -20.63 -5.20 -42.04
N MET A 236 -19.97 -5.15 -43.19
CA MET A 236 -20.18 -4.09 -44.19
C MET A 236 -21.59 -4.22 -44.75
N SER A 237 -22.38 -3.15 -44.77
CA SER A 237 -23.64 -3.10 -45.51
C SER A 237 -23.39 -2.64 -46.95
N ASP A 238 -24.36 -2.84 -47.85
CA ASP A 238 -24.28 -2.38 -49.25
C ASP A 238 -24.10 -0.86 -49.37
N ASN A 239 -24.48 -0.09 -48.33
CA ASN A 239 -24.35 1.36 -48.24
C ASN A 239 -23.10 1.82 -47.47
N GLY A 240 -22.18 0.90 -47.14
CA GLY A 240 -20.99 1.16 -46.32
C GLY A 240 -21.06 0.54 -44.91
N PRO A 241 -20.07 0.80 -44.04
CA PRO A 241 -20.09 0.29 -42.68
C PRO A 241 -21.26 0.88 -41.90
N LEU A 242 -22.04 0.02 -41.22
CA LEU A 242 -23.13 0.47 -40.36
C LEU A 242 -22.61 1.47 -39.32
N THR A 243 -23.35 2.56 -39.17
CA THR A 243 -23.05 3.59 -38.18
C THR A 243 -23.29 3.08 -36.75
N HIS A 244 -22.69 3.73 -35.77
CA HIS A 244 -22.86 3.36 -34.35
C HIS A 244 -24.33 3.34 -33.94
N ASP A 245 -25.10 4.37 -34.31
CA ASP A 245 -26.51 4.50 -33.97
C ASP A 245 -27.38 3.42 -34.62
N GLU A 246 -27.08 3.04 -35.87
CA GLU A 246 -27.78 1.94 -36.55
C GLU A 246 -27.54 0.60 -35.86
N VAL A 247 -26.31 0.31 -35.45
CA VAL A 247 -25.99 -0.92 -34.70
C VAL A 247 -26.70 -0.94 -33.35
N VAL A 248 -26.71 0.19 -32.63
CA VAL A 248 -27.42 0.32 -31.36
C VAL A 248 -28.93 0.13 -31.55
N ALA A 249 -29.52 0.74 -32.58
CA ALA A 249 -30.94 0.61 -32.89
C ALA A 249 -31.31 -0.85 -33.19
N GLN A 250 -30.49 -1.56 -33.97
CA GLN A 250 -30.73 -2.98 -34.26
C GLN A 250 -30.61 -3.85 -33.01
N ILE A 251 -29.57 -3.67 -32.20
CA ILE A 251 -29.35 -4.48 -31.00
C ILE A 251 -30.37 -4.18 -29.88
N SER A 252 -31.10 -3.07 -29.99
CA SER A 252 -32.17 -2.74 -29.04
C SER A 252 -33.39 -3.66 -29.21
N THR A 253 -33.64 -4.22 -30.39
CA THR A 253 -34.77 -5.14 -30.64
C THR A 253 -34.36 -6.61 -30.52
N PRO A 254 -35.24 -7.51 -30.04
CA PRO A 254 -34.95 -8.94 -29.96
C PRO A 254 -34.51 -9.55 -31.31
N GLU A 255 -35.19 -9.21 -32.40
CA GLU A 255 -34.91 -9.74 -33.74
C GLU A 255 -33.56 -9.23 -34.27
N GLY A 256 -33.19 -7.99 -33.92
CA GLY A 256 -31.89 -7.44 -34.29
C GLY A 256 -30.75 -8.04 -33.45
N ARG A 257 -30.98 -8.36 -32.17
CA ARG A 257 -30.02 -9.13 -31.36
C ARG A 257 -29.79 -10.52 -31.90
N GLU A 258 -30.84 -11.19 -32.34
CA GLU A 258 -30.71 -12.51 -32.95
C GLU A 258 -29.83 -12.47 -34.21
N ARG A 259 -29.95 -11.43 -35.06
CA ARG A 259 -29.04 -11.25 -36.19
C ARG A 259 -27.61 -10.90 -35.73
N ALA A 260 -27.49 -10.02 -34.75
CA ALA A 260 -26.20 -9.57 -34.21
C ALA A 260 -25.43 -10.68 -33.48
N LYS A 261 -26.07 -11.79 -33.08
CA LYS A 261 -25.38 -12.95 -32.49
C LYS A 261 -24.27 -13.51 -33.39
N ASN A 262 -24.42 -13.37 -34.71
CA ASN A 262 -23.44 -13.82 -35.70
C ASN A 262 -22.26 -12.84 -35.87
N TRP A 263 -22.41 -11.63 -35.35
CA TRP A 263 -21.35 -10.61 -35.34
C TRP A 263 -20.46 -10.75 -34.09
N ASP A 264 -20.87 -11.55 -33.11
CA ASP A 264 -20.11 -11.80 -31.88
C ASP A 264 -18.79 -12.52 -32.18
N GLN A 265 -17.71 -11.85 -31.81
CA GLN A 265 -16.35 -12.34 -31.97
C GLN A 265 -16.12 -13.69 -31.27
N LEU A 266 -16.65 -13.86 -30.05
CA LEU A 266 -16.44 -15.08 -29.27
C LEU A 266 -17.14 -16.28 -29.90
N ARG A 267 -18.42 -16.14 -30.24
CA ARG A 267 -19.21 -17.21 -30.87
C ARG A 267 -18.54 -17.70 -32.15
N ARG A 268 -18.02 -16.77 -32.97
CA ARG A 268 -17.28 -17.12 -34.20
C ARG A 268 -15.99 -17.88 -33.92
N GLU A 269 -15.17 -17.43 -32.97
CA GLU A 269 -13.90 -18.11 -32.67
C GLU A 269 -14.11 -19.48 -32.00
N ILE A 270 -15.22 -19.66 -31.27
CA ILE A 270 -15.64 -20.96 -30.73
C ILE A 270 -16.07 -21.90 -31.86
N SER A 271 -16.87 -21.43 -32.81
CA SER A 271 -17.32 -22.27 -33.93
C SER A 271 -16.18 -22.67 -34.87
N LEU A 272 -15.15 -21.82 -34.98
CA LEU A 272 -13.90 -22.15 -35.68
C LEU A 272 -12.98 -23.09 -34.90
N GLY A 273 -13.28 -23.36 -33.62
CA GLY A 273 -12.47 -24.25 -32.78
C GLY A 273 -11.13 -23.64 -32.36
N ASN A 274 -11.02 -22.32 -32.25
CA ASN A 274 -9.78 -21.63 -31.86
C ASN A 274 -9.67 -21.40 -30.34
N THR A 275 -10.80 -21.40 -29.62
CA THR A 275 -10.88 -21.03 -28.20
C THR A 275 -12.05 -21.70 -27.51
N PHE A 276 -12.06 -21.70 -26.16
CA PHE A 276 -13.13 -22.30 -25.33
C PHE A 276 -13.56 -23.70 -25.78
N HIS A 277 -12.58 -24.53 -26.19
CA HIS A 277 -12.80 -25.83 -26.80
C HIS A 277 -13.79 -26.71 -26.02
N GLY A 278 -14.91 -27.05 -26.67
CA GLY A 278 -15.92 -27.93 -26.11
C GLY A 278 -16.84 -27.31 -25.07
N LEU A 279 -16.66 -26.03 -24.74
CA LEU A 279 -17.57 -25.30 -23.89
C LEU A 279 -18.78 -24.80 -24.69
N ARG A 280 -19.93 -24.80 -24.03
CA ARG A 280 -21.23 -24.37 -24.55
C ARG A 280 -21.73 -23.17 -23.78
N GLU A 281 -22.67 -22.46 -24.37
CA GLU A 281 -23.26 -21.27 -23.80
C GLU A 281 -24.77 -21.28 -24.03
N GLY A 282 -25.55 -20.69 -23.12
CA GLY A 282 -26.96 -20.43 -23.37
C GLY A 282 -27.17 -19.31 -24.42
N GLU A 283 -28.42 -19.00 -24.75
CA GLU A 283 -28.74 -17.98 -25.75
C GLU A 283 -28.48 -16.55 -25.23
N PHE A 284 -27.21 -16.14 -25.22
CA PHE A 284 -26.75 -14.85 -24.66
C PHE A 284 -27.36 -13.61 -25.34
N TRP A 285 -27.88 -13.75 -26.56
CA TRP A 285 -28.45 -12.66 -27.35
C TRP A 285 -29.91 -12.34 -26.97
N GLU A 286 -30.58 -13.19 -26.17
CA GLU A 286 -31.94 -12.90 -25.71
C GLU A 286 -31.99 -11.61 -24.88
N PHE A 287 -30.94 -11.35 -24.09
CA PHE A 287 -30.78 -10.14 -23.30
C PHE A 287 -29.88 -9.08 -23.99
N PRO A 288 -30.08 -7.78 -23.69
CA PRO A 288 -29.26 -6.73 -24.31
C PRO A 288 -27.80 -6.77 -23.85
N PRO A 289 -26.84 -6.29 -24.68
CA PRO A 289 -25.39 -6.46 -24.44
C PRO A 289 -24.94 -5.94 -23.08
N SER A 290 -24.05 -6.64 -22.36
CA SER A 290 -23.67 -6.25 -20.99
C SER A 290 -22.77 -5.01 -20.90
N TYR A 291 -22.14 -4.57 -21.99
CA TYR A 291 -21.18 -3.45 -22.05
C TYR A 291 -21.31 -2.71 -23.39
N LYS A 292 -21.25 -1.40 -23.57
CA LYS A 292 -21.37 -0.22 -22.69
C LYS A 292 -22.70 0.44 -23.05
N TYR A 293 -23.61 0.62 -22.09
CA TYR A 293 -24.96 1.17 -22.33
C TYR A 293 -25.01 2.70 -22.51
N ALA A 294 -23.92 3.41 -22.24
CA ALA A 294 -23.89 4.88 -22.33
C ALA A 294 -23.53 5.35 -23.75
N ILE A 295 -24.39 6.23 -24.29
CA ILE A 295 -24.22 6.92 -25.57
C ILE A 295 -22.90 7.69 -25.57
N GLY A 296 -22.03 7.47 -26.58
CA GLY A 296 -20.90 8.37 -26.79
C GLY A 296 -19.73 7.87 -27.65
N GLU A 297 -19.17 6.67 -27.43
CA GLU A 297 -17.86 6.36 -28.07
C GLU A 297 -17.55 4.89 -28.42
N ARG A 298 -18.31 3.89 -27.93
CA ARG A 298 -18.01 2.46 -28.18
C ARG A 298 -19.27 1.66 -28.50
N LEU A 299 -19.15 0.70 -29.41
CA LEU A 299 -20.23 -0.22 -29.75
C LEU A 299 -20.58 -1.13 -28.56
N PRO A 300 -21.88 -1.34 -28.27
CA PRO A 300 -22.34 -2.35 -27.33
C PRO A 300 -21.88 -3.76 -27.73
N ALA A 301 -21.60 -4.62 -26.76
CA ALA A 301 -21.07 -5.97 -26.90
C ALA A 301 -21.38 -6.84 -25.66
N TRP A 302 -21.49 -8.15 -25.87
CA TRP A 302 -21.63 -9.14 -24.80
C TRP A 302 -20.25 -9.57 -24.30
N THR A 303 -19.68 -8.77 -23.41
CA THR A 303 -18.34 -9.01 -22.85
C THR A 303 -18.35 -10.03 -21.72
N ASP A 304 -19.42 -10.03 -20.92
CA ASP A 304 -19.57 -10.84 -19.71
C ASP A 304 -20.32 -12.13 -20.06
N ARG A 305 -19.67 -13.29 -19.89
CA ARG A 305 -20.16 -14.57 -20.43
C ARG A 305 -20.04 -15.69 -19.40
N ILE A 306 -20.90 -16.70 -19.53
CA ILE A 306 -20.91 -17.91 -18.72
C ILE A 306 -20.99 -19.11 -19.66
N LEU A 307 -19.89 -19.87 -19.73
CA LEU A 307 -19.76 -21.06 -20.55
C LEU A 307 -19.58 -22.31 -19.69
N TYR A 308 -20.02 -23.45 -20.18
CA TYR A 308 -20.05 -24.68 -19.40
C TYR A 308 -19.89 -25.94 -20.26
N THR A 309 -19.44 -27.03 -19.64
CA THR A 309 -19.51 -28.38 -20.21
C THR A 309 -19.56 -29.43 -19.11
N THR A 310 -20.14 -30.58 -19.43
CA THR A 310 -20.28 -31.74 -18.56
C THR A 310 -19.73 -32.99 -19.22
N TYR A 311 -19.32 -33.98 -18.44
CA TYR A 311 -18.78 -35.27 -18.91
C TYR A 311 -19.72 -36.04 -19.86
N LEU A 312 -21.02 -35.75 -19.86
CA LEU A 312 -22.01 -36.34 -20.77
C LEU A 312 -22.01 -35.69 -22.16
N ASP A 313 -21.41 -34.52 -22.30
CA ASP A 313 -21.42 -33.78 -23.55
C ASP A 313 -20.53 -34.47 -24.60
N SER A 314 -21.07 -34.61 -25.82
CA SER A 314 -20.32 -35.16 -26.95
C SER A 314 -19.66 -34.05 -27.79
N PRO A 315 -18.39 -34.19 -28.20
CA PRO A 315 -17.78 -33.29 -29.19
C PRO A 315 -18.49 -33.29 -30.55
N ALA A 316 -19.22 -34.36 -30.89
CA ALA A 316 -19.96 -34.46 -32.14
C ALA A 316 -21.18 -33.52 -32.20
N THR A 317 -21.68 -33.08 -31.04
CA THR A 317 -22.83 -32.17 -30.93
C THR A 317 -22.44 -30.92 -30.16
N PRO A 318 -21.68 -30.00 -30.78
CA PRO A 318 -21.10 -28.83 -30.10
C PRO A 318 -22.15 -27.84 -29.59
N GLU A 319 -23.38 -27.86 -30.10
CA GLU A 319 -24.46 -26.95 -29.69
C GLU A 319 -25.35 -27.53 -28.57
N ALA A 320 -25.35 -28.84 -28.37
CA ALA A 320 -26.24 -29.51 -27.40
C ALA A 320 -25.48 -29.88 -26.12
N SER A 321 -25.98 -29.47 -24.95
CA SER A 321 -25.45 -29.87 -23.63
C SER A 321 -26.48 -30.61 -22.81
N TYR A 322 -26.00 -31.48 -21.91
CA TYR A 322 -26.83 -32.03 -20.84
C TYR A 322 -27.02 -31.05 -19.67
N ILE A 323 -26.25 -29.96 -19.61
CA ILE A 323 -26.53 -28.83 -18.71
C ILE A 323 -27.63 -27.99 -19.35
N ILE A 324 -28.74 -27.82 -18.62
CA ILE A 324 -29.90 -27.06 -19.12
C ILE A 324 -29.89 -25.67 -18.48
N PRO A 325 -29.71 -24.59 -19.27
CA PRO A 325 -29.85 -23.23 -18.77
C PRO A 325 -31.33 -22.92 -18.51
N MET A 326 -31.71 -22.84 -17.23
CA MET A 326 -33.06 -22.46 -16.82
C MET A 326 -33.28 -20.95 -16.89
N LEU A 327 -32.21 -20.19 -16.70
CA LEU A 327 -32.18 -18.76 -16.86
C LEU A 327 -30.79 -18.35 -17.32
N TYR A 328 -30.70 -17.43 -18.27
CA TYR A 328 -29.46 -16.75 -18.60
C TYR A 328 -29.78 -15.29 -18.99
N THR A 329 -29.44 -14.35 -18.12
CA THR A 329 -29.86 -12.95 -18.29
C THR A 329 -28.86 -11.96 -17.71
N THR A 330 -29.03 -10.70 -18.09
CA THR A 330 -28.36 -9.55 -17.47
C THR A 330 -29.28 -8.87 -16.47
N VAL A 331 -28.72 -8.10 -15.53
CA VAL A 331 -29.48 -7.34 -14.53
C VAL A 331 -29.40 -5.83 -14.85
N PRO A 332 -30.37 -5.24 -15.56
CA PRO A 332 -30.27 -3.85 -16.03
C PRO A 332 -30.31 -2.80 -14.92
N SER A 333 -30.95 -3.12 -13.77
CA SER A 333 -31.11 -2.23 -12.61
C SER A 333 -29.77 -1.77 -12.01
N TYR A 334 -28.68 -2.49 -12.29
CA TYR A 334 -27.34 -2.15 -11.84
C TYR A 334 -26.69 -1.12 -12.76
N THR A 335 -26.49 0.09 -12.26
CA THR A 335 -25.97 1.23 -13.04
C THR A 335 -24.64 1.78 -12.52
N THR A 336 -24.08 1.15 -11.48
CA THR A 336 -22.83 1.62 -10.86
C THR A 336 -21.64 1.45 -11.80
N SER A 337 -21.52 0.31 -12.47
CA SER A 337 -20.49 0.04 -13.47
C SER A 337 -20.98 0.32 -14.90
N ASP A 338 -20.05 0.46 -15.84
CA ASP A 338 -20.33 0.48 -17.28
C ASP A 338 -20.63 -0.91 -17.85
N HIS A 339 -20.38 -1.95 -17.06
CA HIS A 339 -20.87 -3.31 -17.28
C HIS A 339 -22.16 -3.56 -16.50
N LYS A 340 -23.00 -4.45 -17.02
CA LYS A 340 -24.15 -5.02 -16.32
C LYS A 340 -23.82 -6.41 -15.80
N PRO A 341 -24.24 -6.77 -14.57
CA PRO A 341 -24.05 -8.11 -14.06
C PRO A 341 -24.81 -9.13 -14.90
N VAL A 342 -24.19 -10.28 -15.14
CA VAL A 342 -24.77 -11.41 -15.86
C VAL A 342 -24.96 -12.57 -14.89
N VAL A 343 -26.10 -13.27 -14.99
CA VAL A 343 -26.46 -14.39 -14.13
C VAL A 343 -27.03 -15.53 -14.97
N ALA A 344 -26.63 -16.76 -14.64
CA ALA A 344 -27.17 -17.99 -15.19
C ALA A 344 -27.62 -18.92 -14.06
N LEU A 345 -28.79 -19.54 -14.22
CA LEU A 345 -29.27 -20.63 -13.38
C LEU A 345 -29.25 -21.91 -14.22
N LEU A 346 -28.40 -22.86 -13.84
CA LEU A 346 -28.11 -24.05 -14.62
C LEU A 346 -28.58 -25.29 -13.88
N ARG A 347 -29.32 -26.16 -14.57
CA ARG A 347 -29.60 -27.52 -14.09
C ARG A 347 -28.50 -28.43 -14.60
N VAL A 348 -27.72 -28.99 -13.68
CA VAL A 348 -26.54 -29.80 -13.94
C VAL A 348 -26.87 -31.27 -13.70
N PRO A 349 -26.55 -32.18 -14.63
CA PRO A 349 -26.77 -33.60 -14.45
C PRO A 349 -25.90 -34.13 -13.29
N SER A 350 -26.47 -35.03 -12.50
CA SER A 350 -25.82 -35.62 -11.32
C SER A 350 -25.53 -37.09 -11.56
N ALA A 351 -24.29 -37.50 -11.30
CA ALA A 351 -23.84 -38.88 -11.41
C ALA A 351 -24.03 -39.68 -10.10
N ALA A 352 -24.95 -39.26 -9.22
CA ALA A 352 -25.03 -39.66 -7.80
C ALA A 352 -24.99 -41.18 -7.49
N ALA A 353 -25.12 -42.08 -8.47
CA ALA A 353 -25.11 -43.53 -8.30
C ALA A 353 -23.82 -44.25 -8.75
N SER A 354 -22.78 -43.58 -9.28
CA SER A 354 -21.54 -44.27 -9.70
C SER A 354 -20.45 -44.28 -8.62
N SER A 355 -19.72 -45.40 -8.52
CA SER A 355 -18.53 -45.54 -7.67
C SER A 355 -17.27 -44.89 -8.29
N LEU A 356 -17.27 -44.69 -9.61
CA LEU A 356 -16.21 -44.02 -10.37
C LEU A 356 -16.50 -42.53 -10.51
N THR A 357 -15.45 -41.71 -10.49
CA THR A 357 -15.53 -40.30 -10.84
C THR A 357 -15.67 -40.14 -12.35
N PRO A 358 -16.80 -39.59 -12.85
CA PRO A 358 -16.94 -39.32 -14.27
C PRO A 358 -16.00 -38.17 -14.65
N MET A 359 -15.28 -38.31 -15.75
CA MET A 359 -14.32 -37.31 -16.23
C MET A 359 -14.68 -36.88 -17.66
N LEU A 360 -14.25 -35.70 -18.06
CA LEU A 360 -14.27 -35.22 -19.44
C LEU A 360 -13.28 -36.02 -20.31
N HIS A 361 -13.62 -37.28 -20.64
CA HIS A 361 -12.72 -38.23 -21.33
C HIS A 361 -12.37 -37.84 -22.77
N HIS A 362 -13.18 -37.00 -23.43
CA HIS A 362 -12.99 -36.64 -24.84
C HIS A 362 -12.01 -35.49 -25.09
N TYR A 363 -11.44 -34.90 -24.03
CA TYR A 363 -10.58 -33.72 -24.14
C TYR A 363 -9.08 -34.03 -23.95
N GLY A 364 -8.69 -35.31 -23.98
CA GLY A 364 -7.26 -35.71 -23.97
C GLY A 364 -6.45 -35.16 -25.14
N ASN A 365 -7.11 -34.89 -26.28
CA ASN A 365 -6.50 -34.33 -27.49
C ASN A 365 -6.68 -32.81 -27.64
N LEU A 366 -6.91 -32.08 -26.53
CA LEU A 366 -6.94 -30.63 -26.59
C LEU A 366 -5.63 -30.08 -27.22
N PRO A 367 -5.72 -29.03 -28.06
CA PRO A 367 -4.55 -28.46 -28.71
C PRO A 367 -3.55 -27.86 -27.71
N PHE A 368 -3.99 -27.61 -26.48
CA PHE A 368 -3.19 -26.98 -25.43
C PHE A 368 -2.96 -27.94 -24.27
N GLN A 369 -1.73 -28.43 -24.17
CA GLN A 369 -1.30 -29.32 -23.08
C GLN A 369 -0.75 -28.52 -21.89
N PRO A 370 -1.05 -28.92 -20.64
CA PRO A 370 -0.61 -28.20 -19.45
C PRO A 370 0.92 -28.16 -19.32
N ALA A 371 1.46 -27.01 -18.91
CA ALA A 371 2.90 -26.75 -18.92
C ALA A 371 3.39 -26.29 -17.54
N TYR A 372 3.78 -27.26 -16.69
CA TYR A 372 4.11 -27.02 -15.28
C TYR A 372 5.27 -26.05 -15.04
N TYR A 373 6.46 -26.32 -15.60
CA TYR A 373 7.64 -25.47 -15.39
C TYR A 373 7.47 -24.04 -15.92
N PRO A 374 6.96 -23.82 -17.16
CA PRO A 374 6.67 -22.48 -17.65
C PRO A 374 5.63 -21.74 -16.82
N ALA A 375 4.61 -22.45 -16.31
CA ALA A 375 3.60 -21.85 -15.43
C ALA A 375 4.23 -21.31 -14.14
N LEU A 376 5.09 -22.10 -13.50
CA LEU A 376 5.76 -21.72 -12.26
C LEU A 376 6.68 -20.50 -12.45
N ILE A 377 7.52 -20.51 -13.49
CA ILE A 377 8.43 -19.39 -13.80
C ILE A 377 7.63 -18.10 -14.03
N LYS A 378 6.61 -18.15 -14.89
CA LYS A 378 5.79 -16.97 -15.21
C LYS A 378 5.04 -16.44 -13.98
N LYS A 379 4.57 -17.35 -13.11
CA LYS A 379 3.93 -17.00 -11.84
C LYS A 379 4.84 -16.18 -10.92
N TYR A 380 6.10 -16.59 -10.77
CA TYR A 380 7.07 -15.87 -9.93
C TYR A 380 7.61 -14.60 -10.58
N VAL A 381 7.86 -14.60 -11.89
CA VAL A 381 8.30 -13.41 -12.65
C VAL A 381 7.24 -12.31 -12.63
N GLY A 382 5.98 -12.65 -12.93
CA GLY A 382 4.87 -11.70 -12.88
C GLY A 382 4.65 -11.12 -11.47
N LYS A 383 4.93 -11.91 -10.43
CA LYS A 383 4.89 -11.46 -9.03
C LYS A 383 6.01 -10.45 -8.72
N LEU A 384 7.24 -10.75 -9.11
CA LEU A 384 8.40 -9.88 -8.91
C LEU A 384 8.22 -8.54 -9.65
N LEU A 385 7.80 -8.58 -10.92
CA LEU A 385 7.56 -7.39 -11.73
C LEU A 385 6.42 -6.53 -11.15
N GLY A 386 5.33 -7.14 -10.70
CA GLY A 386 4.25 -6.44 -10.02
C GLY A 386 4.73 -5.70 -8.77
N TRP A 387 5.68 -6.29 -8.02
CA TRP A 387 6.28 -5.65 -6.85
C TRP A 387 7.13 -4.44 -7.23
N VAL A 388 8.03 -4.57 -8.22
CA VAL A 388 8.88 -3.48 -8.72
C VAL A 388 8.07 -2.32 -9.30
N LEU A 389 7.06 -2.63 -10.12
CA LEU A 389 6.14 -1.65 -10.69
C LEU A 389 5.35 -0.92 -9.61
N GLY A 390 4.94 -1.62 -8.54
CA GLY A 390 4.28 -1.00 -7.38
C GLY A 390 5.17 0.03 -6.68
N TRP A 391 6.44 -0.32 -6.42
CA TRP A 391 7.42 0.62 -5.84
C TRP A 391 7.69 1.82 -6.74
N PHE A 392 7.85 1.58 -8.05
CA PHE A 392 8.02 2.64 -9.05
C PHE A 392 6.79 3.56 -9.13
N TRP A 393 5.58 3.01 -9.07
CA TRP A 393 4.33 3.77 -9.08
C TRP A 393 4.17 4.61 -7.81
N CYS A 394 4.61 4.11 -6.66
CA CYS A 394 4.67 4.90 -5.43
C CYS A 394 5.69 6.04 -5.54
N ALA A 395 6.87 5.80 -6.10
CA ALA A 395 7.85 6.86 -6.36
C ALA A 395 7.30 7.91 -7.33
N LEU A 396 6.65 7.49 -8.42
CA LEU A 396 5.93 8.33 -9.38
C LEU A 396 4.87 9.18 -8.69
N TRP A 397 4.07 8.59 -7.80
CA TRP A 397 3.07 9.32 -7.00
C TRP A 397 3.71 10.35 -6.06
N PHE A 398 4.96 10.19 -5.62
CA PHE A 398 5.67 11.18 -4.78
C PHE A 398 6.26 12.36 -5.56
N ILE A 399 6.56 12.16 -6.85
CA ILE A 399 6.73 13.26 -7.84
C ILE A 399 5.35 13.84 -8.25
N GLY A 400 4.27 13.25 -7.70
CA GLY A 400 2.84 13.53 -7.86
C GLY A 400 2.20 13.05 -9.15
N ALA A 401 2.77 12.04 -9.78
CA ALA A 401 2.16 11.26 -10.84
C ALA A 401 1.15 10.23 -10.30
N GLY A 402 0.22 10.72 -9.49
CA GLY A 402 -1.06 10.02 -9.28
C GLY A 402 -2.04 10.75 -8.37
N HIS A 403 -1.72 11.96 -7.93
CA HIS A 403 -2.71 12.99 -7.60
C HIS A 403 -2.31 14.27 -8.36
N ALA A 404 -3.01 14.50 -9.47
CA ALA A 404 -2.50 15.27 -10.60
C ALA A 404 -2.05 16.70 -10.26
N GLY A 405 -2.79 17.44 -9.44
CA GLY A 405 -2.49 18.85 -9.16
C GLY A 405 -1.22 19.10 -8.34
N VAL A 406 -0.80 18.15 -7.50
CA VAL A 406 0.32 18.34 -6.57
C VAL A 406 1.62 17.81 -7.16
N GLY A 407 1.55 16.80 -8.01
CA GLY A 407 2.68 16.45 -8.86
C GLY A 407 3.04 17.52 -9.85
N LEU A 408 2.01 18.10 -10.44
CA LEU A 408 2.15 19.25 -11.31
C LEU A 408 2.79 20.43 -10.58
N GLY A 409 2.40 20.71 -9.33
CA GLY A 409 3.02 21.73 -8.50
C GLY A 409 4.51 21.47 -8.18
N ASN A 410 4.85 20.26 -7.75
CA ASN A 410 6.23 19.91 -7.39
C ASN A 410 7.16 19.83 -8.60
N PHE A 411 6.63 19.41 -9.74
CA PHE A 411 7.37 19.37 -11.00
C PHE A 411 7.59 20.78 -11.57
N ILE A 412 6.58 21.67 -11.57
CA ILE A 412 6.73 23.07 -12.03
C ILE A 412 7.74 23.83 -11.17
N VAL A 413 7.69 23.65 -9.85
CA VAL A 413 8.64 24.28 -8.93
C VAL A 413 10.05 23.67 -9.09
N GLY A 414 10.15 22.36 -9.29
CA GLY A 414 11.42 21.68 -9.57
C GLY A 414 12.06 22.10 -10.90
N ALA A 415 11.27 22.20 -11.97
CA ALA A 415 11.70 22.61 -13.30
C ALA A 415 12.04 24.11 -13.35
N GLY A 416 11.25 24.96 -12.68
CA GLY A 416 11.55 26.38 -12.52
C GLY A 416 12.84 26.62 -11.76
N ALA A 417 13.09 25.87 -10.68
CA ALA A 417 14.34 25.93 -9.94
C ALA A 417 15.54 25.43 -10.76
N ALA A 418 15.37 24.39 -11.58
CA ALA A 418 16.42 23.86 -12.44
C ALA A 418 16.73 24.78 -13.65
N ALA A 419 15.72 25.40 -14.27
CA ALA A 419 15.89 26.37 -15.34
C ALA A 419 16.52 27.68 -14.83
N TRP A 420 16.12 28.13 -13.64
CA TRP A 420 16.78 29.24 -12.94
C TRP A 420 18.25 28.92 -12.61
N TRP A 421 18.54 27.69 -12.19
CA TRP A 421 19.90 27.22 -11.92
C TRP A 421 20.78 27.15 -13.18
N LYS A 422 20.23 26.68 -14.32
CA LYS A 422 20.95 26.66 -15.61
C LYS A 422 21.14 28.06 -16.21
N SER A 423 20.14 28.94 -16.10
CA SER A 423 20.21 30.36 -16.52
C SER A 423 21.26 31.15 -15.74
N ARG A 424 21.49 30.79 -14.47
CA ARG A 424 22.58 31.35 -13.65
C ARG A 424 23.96 30.85 -14.04
N ARG A 425 24.10 29.61 -14.54
CA ARG A 425 25.38 29.12 -15.09
C ARG A 425 25.71 29.77 -16.43
N ALA A 426 24.73 30.09 -17.26
CA ALA A 426 24.92 30.82 -18.52
C ALA A 426 25.17 32.34 -18.34
N ARG A 427 25.09 32.85 -17.10
CA ARG A 427 25.35 34.26 -16.74
C ARG A 427 26.56 34.43 -15.82
N SER A 428 27.53 33.53 -15.95
CA SER A 428 28.91 33.79 -15.57
C SER A 428 29.74 33.60 -16.84
N PRO A 429 30.44 34.62 -17.34
CA PRO A 429 31.51 34.43 -18.30
C PRO A 429 32.57 33.53 -17.68
N ASP A 430 33.28 32.82 -18.54
CA ASP A 430 34.34 31.90 -18.20
C ASP A 430 35.30 32.45 -17.14
N THR A 431 35.50 31.59 -16.16
CA THR A 431 36.64 31.56 -15.25
C THR A 431 37.93 31.66 -16.05
N THR A 432 38.79 32.57 -15.62
CA THR A 432 40.24 32.50 -15.80
C THR A 432 40.71 31.08 -15.57
N ASP A 433 41.32 30.56 -16.62
CA ASP A 433 41.92 29.26 -16.71
C ASP A 433 43.44 29.43 -16.57
N PHE A 434 44.09 28.42 -16.01
CA PHE A 434 45.54 28.14 -16.07
C PHE A 434 46.55 28.98 -15.23
N SER A 435 47.12 28.26 -14.26
CA SER A 435 48.56 27.95 -14.12
C SER A 435 49.61 29.07 -14.15
N PHE A 436 50.49 29.08 -13.14
CA PHE A 436 51.85 29.65 -13.21
C PHE A 436 52.62 29.11 -14.45
N PRO A 437 53.61 29.80 -15.06
CA PRO A 437 54.62 30.64 -14.40
C PRO A 437 55.13 31.90 -15.18
N LEU A 438 55.93 32.76 -14.51
CA LEU A 438 57.16 33.46 -14.98
C LEU A 438 57.29 34.92 -14.49
N ALA A 439 58.48 35.17 -13.94
CA ALA A 439 59.22 36.44 -13.80
C ALA A 439 58.70 37.53 -12.82
N PRO A 440 59.59 38.09 -11.96
CA PRO A 440 59.29 39.26 -11.13
C PRO A 440 59.72 40.56 -11.83
N PRO A 441 59.12 41.72 -11.53
CA PRO A 441 59.78 42.99 -11.79
C PRO A 441 60.66 43.40 -10.61
N SER A 442 61.88 43.77 -10.97
CA SER A 442 62.91 44.50 -10.23
C SER A 442 62.39 45.53 -9.23
N PHE A 443 62.99 45.59 -8.03
CA PHE A 443 63.56 46.83 -7.48
C PHE A 443 64.57 46.51 -6.35
N VAL A 444 65.85 46.77 -6.66
CA VAL A 444 66.96 47.27 -5.81
C VAL A 444 67.01 46.86 -4.32
N SER A 445 68.00 46.04 -3.94
CA SER A 445 69.10 46.49 -3.06
C SER A 445 70.21 45.42 -2.98
N LYS A 446 71.38 45.90 -2.55
CA LYS A 446 72.73 45.41 -2.84
C LYS A 446 73.17 44.17 -2.03
N GLN A 447 74.22 43.56 -2.58
CA GLN A 447 75.45 43.05 -1.90
C GLN A 447 75.63 41.53 -1.68
N SER A 448 76.56 40.98 -2.48
CA SER A 448 77.75 40.14 -2.14
C SER A 448 77.56 38.92 -1.23
N SER A 449 78.12 37.72 -1.45
CA SER A 449 79.28 37.29 -2.25
C SER A 449 79.48 35.76 -2.17
N ARG A 450 79.90 35.19 -3.30
CA ARG A 450 80.78 34.01 -3.56
C ARG A 450 80.39 32.55 -3.20
N PRO A 451 80.89 31.54 -3.99
CA PRO A 451 80.44 30.14 -3.99
C PRO A 451 81.57 29.10 -3.74
N ARG A 452 81.24 27.79 -3.68
CA ARG A 452 82.04 26.61 -4.15
C ARG A 452 81.30 25.27 -3.91
N ARG A 453 81.14 24.42 -4.95
CA ARG A 453 81.86 23.13 -5.28
C ARG A 453 81.51 21.98 -4.30
N GLU A 454 81.38 20.70 -4.62
CA GLU A 454 81.76 19.76 -5.71
C GLU A 454 80.92 18.47 -5.44
N ALA A 455 80.36 17.77 -6.44
CA ALA A 455 80.84 16.52 -7.08
C ALA A 455 80.62 15.19 -6.30
N ASP A 456 80.38 14.12 -7.10
CA ASP A 456 80.50 12.66 -6.84
C ASP A 456 79.19 11.83 -6.88
N THR A 457 78.87 11.10 -7.97
CA THR A 457 79.42 9.86 -8.62
C THR A 457 78.82 8.53 -8.08
N ALA A 458 77.90 7.91 -8.86
CA ALA A 458 77.98 6.55 -9.46
C ALA A 458 76.96 5.53 -8.85
N PRO A 459 76.73 4.31 -9.42
CA PRO A 459 75.82 4.01 -10.54
C PRO A 459 74.80 2.85 -10.24
N PRO A 460 73.95 2.40 -11.20
CA PRO A 460 72.73 1.62 -10.94
C PRO A 460 72.83 0.09 -11.23
N GLY A 461 71.87 -0.68 -10.73
CA GLY A 461 71.68 -2.12 -11.01
C GLY A 461 70.24 -2.60 -10.71
N PRO A 462 69.80 -3.76 -11.22
CA PRO A 462 68.93 -3.78 -12.40
C PRO A 462 67.52 -4.40 -12.21
N LEU A 463 66.69 -4.17 -13.23
CA LEU A 463 65.38 -4.74 -13.54
C LEU A 463 65.24 -6.24 -13.27
N MET A 464 64.11 -6.63 -12.68
CA MET A 464 63.54 -7.97 -12.79
C MET A 464 62.14 -7.91 -13.41
N LEU A 465 61.96 -8.68 -14.47
CA LEU A 465 60.73 -8.88 -15.26
C LEU A 465 60.08 -10.20 -14.83
N SER A 466 58.77 -10.19 -14.57
CA SER A 466 57.89 -11.36 -14.69
C SER A 466 56.47 -10.87 -14.99
N ARG A 467 55.97 -11.05 -16.23
CA ARG A 467 54.94 -12.05 -16.61
C ARG A 467 53.90 -12.26 -15.49
N GLY A 468 52.63 -11.90 -15.57
CA GLY A 468 51.73 -11.69 -16.70
C GLY A 468 50.69 -12.82 -16.68
N THR A 469 49.42 -12.52 -16.39
CA THR A 469 48.25 -13.31 -16.85
C THR A 469 46.97 -12.50 -16.71
N SER A 470 46.19 -12.54 -17.79
CA SER A 470 44.90 -11.92 -18.05
C SER A 470 43.72 -12.57 -17.32
N SER A 471 42.62 -11.80 -17.28
CA SER A 471 41.20 -12.22 -17.30
C SER A 471 40.48 -12.34 -15.96
N GLY A 472 39.39 -11.57 -15.81
CA GLY A 472 38.43 -11.73 -14.73
C GLY A 472 37.53 -10.52 -14.51
N SER A 473 36.42 -10.46 -15.25
CA SER A 473 35.29 -9.54 -15.12
C SER A 473 34.85 -9.28 -13.67
N SER A 474 34.58 -8.01 -13.29
CA SER A 474 33.43 -7.63 -12.43
C SER A 474 33.23 -6.12 -12.38
N TYR A 475 32.02 -5.72 -12.77
CA TYR A 475 31.41 -4.40 -12.57
C TYR A 475 31.23 -4.12 -11.06
N PHE A 476 31.24 -2.84 -10.67
CA PHE A 476 31.05 -2.26 -9.32
C PHE A 476 32.29 -2.17 -8.41
N ILE A 477 33.13 -1.15 -8.66
CA ILE A 477 33.91 -0.52 -7.59
C ILE A 477 33.37 0.89 -7.40
N PHE A 478 32.61 1.11 -6.32
CA PHE A 478 32.42 2.44 -5.77
C PHE A 478 33.81 3.01 -5.47
N ASN A 479 34.14 4.15 -6.07
CA ASN A 479 35.42 4.81 -5.83
C ASN A 479 35.47 5.25 -4.35
N ASN A 480 36.18 4.48 -3.52
CA ASN A 480 36.15 4.59 -2.06
C ASN A 480 36.63 5.98 -1.59
N GLU A 481 37.58 6.57 -2.31
CA GLU A 481 38.08 7.94 -2.14
C GLU A 481 36.99 9.00 -2.32
N ALA A 482 36.19 8.89 -3.39
CA ALA A 482 35.10 9.83 -3.66
C ALA A 482 33.97 9.71 -2.63
N LEU A 483 33.71 8.50 -2.14
CA LEU A 483 32.74 8.24 -1.08
C LEU A 483 33.22 8.80 0.27
N LYS A 484 34.50 8.66 0.59
CA LYS A 484 35.11 9.27 1.79
C LYS A 484 35.03 10.80 1.73
N ALA A 485 35.44 11.41 0.62
CA ALA A 485 35.35 12.85 0.43
C ALA A 485 33.91 13.38 0.49
N ALA A 486 32.94 12.65 -0.08
CA ALA A 486 31.53 13.00 -0.02
C ALA A 486 30.94 12.86 1.40
N THR A 487 31.40 11.86 2.16
CA THR A 487 31.01 11.63 3.56
C THR A 487 31.54 12.74 4.46
N GLN A 488 32.83 13.09 4.33
CA GLN A 488 33.46 14.19 5.07
C GLN A 488 32.79 15.54 4.74
N ARG A 489 32.50 15.81 3.47
CA ARG A 489 31.78 17.03 3.03
C ARG A 489 30.38 17.15 3.65
N ASN A 490 29.71 16.03 3.90
CA ASN A 490 28.34 15.99 4.44
C ASN A 490 28.29 15.47 5.89
N LYS A 491 29.40 15.56 6.64
CA LYS A 491 29.54 14.99 7.99
C LYS A 491 28.36 15.28 8.90
N THR A 492 27.96 16.55 9.04
CA THR A 492 26.84 16.98 9.89
C THR A 492 25.52 16.30 9.52
N VAL A 493 25.26 16.08 8.22
CA VAL A 493 24.04 15.44 7.72
C VAL A 493 24.04 13.95 8.04
N VAL A 494 25.18 13.29 7.85
CA VAL A 494 25.36 11.84 8.11
C VAL A 494 25.26 11.56 9.61
N CYS A 495 25.93 12.34 10.45
CA CYS A 495 25.85 12.25 11.91
C CYS A 495 24.42 12.49 12.42
N ALA A 496 23.79 13.60 12.00
CA ALA A 496 22.45 13.95 12.46
C ALA A 496 21.42 12.88 12.06
N THR A 497 21.51 12.35 10.84
CA THR A 497 20.55 11.34 10.35
C THR A 497 20.74 10.01 11.08
N SER A 498 21.96 9.52 11.20
CA SER A 498 22.28 8.24 11.84
C SER A 498 21.91 8.28 13.33
N ALA A 499 22.29 9.36 14.01
CA ALA A 499 21.97 9.56 15.42
C ALA A 499 20.47 9.66 15.67
N SER A 500 19.72 10.35 14.81
CA SER A 500 18.26 10.48 14.93
C SER A 500 17.54 9.15 14.74
N LEU A 501 18.01 8.29 13.83
CA LEU A 501 17.44 6.97 13.61
C LEU A 501 17.69 6.06 14.82
N LEU A 502 18.95 5.99 15.28
CA LEU A 502 19.35 5.13 16.39
C LEU A 502 18.70 5.54 17.72
N SER A 503 18.67 6.85 18.03
CA SER A 503 18.03 7.35 19.25
C SER A 503 16.52 7.16 19.25
N THR A 504 15.88 7.28 18.07
CA THR A 504 14.44 6.99 17.92
C THR A 504 14.15 5.51 18.09
N LEU A 505 14.97 4.63 17.51
CA LEU A 505 14.83 3.19 17.69
C LEU A 505 14.89 2.80 19.17
N ALA A 506 15.84 3.37 19.91
CA ALA A 506 16.00 3.10 21.33
C ALA A 506 14.90 3.73 22.20
N GLY A 507 14.40 4.91 21.84
CA GLY A 507 13.33 5.62 22.57
C GLY A 507 11.92 5.12 22.29
N TYR A 508 11.70 4.42 21.17
CA TYR A 508 10.37 4.05 20.70
C TYR A 508 9.54 3.21 21.69
N PRO A 509 10.09 2.23 22.43
CA PRO A 509 9.32 1.48 23.43
C PRO A 509 8.63 2.39 24.46
N LEU A 510 9.28 3.49 24.86
CA LEU A 510 8.71 4.46 25.80
C LEU A 510 7.63 5.32 25.15
N ASP A 511 7.78 5.67 23.87
CA ASP A 511 6.75 6.37 23.10
C ASP A 511 5.50 5.51 22.91
N SER A 512 5.68 4.21 22.65
CA SER A 512 4.58 3.23 22.57
C SER A 512 3.83 3.15 23.91
N LEU A 513 4.54 2.97 25.03
CA LEU A 513 3.92 2.94 26.37
C LEU A 513 3.21 4.25 26.72
N LYS A 514 3.82 5.40 26.40
CA LYS A 514 3.22 6.73 26.62
C LYS A 514 1.91 6.86 25.85
N SER A 515 1.89 6.46 24.57
CA SER A 515 0.69 6.56 23.73
C SER A 515 -0.46 5.70 24.27
N ARG A 516 -0.16 4.48 24.72
CA ARG A 516 -1.13 3.55 25.33
C ARG A 516 -1.64 4.07 26.68
N LEU A 517 -0.75 4.64 27.50
CA LEU A 517 -1.11 5.26 28.77
C LEU A 517 -2.04 6.47 28.56
N GLN A 518 -1.78 7.28 27.54
CA GLN A 518 -2.62 8.44 27.20
C GLN A 518 -3.98 8.05 26.61
N ALA A 519 -4.09 6.87 25.99
CA ALA A 519 -5.33 6.33 25.47
C ALA A 519 -6.18 5.59 26.53
N SER A 520 -5.55 5.09 27.60
CA SER A 520 -6.23 4.40 28.70
C SER A 520 -7.11 5.36 29.50
N ARG A 521 -8.36 4.98 29.76
CA ARG A 521 -9.27 5.69 30.66
C ARG A 521 -9.08 5.31 32.13
N THR A 522 -8.47 4.14 32.39
CA THR A 522 -8.19 3.66 33.73
C THR A 522 -6.79 4.11 34.17
N PRO A 523 -6.63 4.56 35.43
CA PRO A 523 -5.32 4.91 35.96
C PRO A 523 -4.52 3.63 36.17
N ILE A 524 -3.54 3.37 35.29
CA ILE A 524 -2.64 2.22 35.35
C ILE A 524 -1.21 2.74 35.51
N SER A 525 -0.39 2.09 36.33
CA SER A 525 1.02 2.43 36.46
C SER A 525 1.84 1.95 35.25
N VAL A 526 2.89 2.70 34.89
CA VAL A 526 3.74 2.39 33.72
C VAL A 526 4.35 0.97 33.77
N PRO A 527 4.88 0.48 34.92
CA PRO A 527 5.43 -0.88 34.98
C PRO A 527 4.37 -1.96 34.76
N ARG A 528 3.16 -1.74 35.28
CA ARG A 528 2.05 -2.68 35.09
C ARG A 528 1.57 -2.72 33.64
N LEU A 529 1.53 -1.57 32.97
CA LEU A 529 1.22 -1.48 31.54
C LEU A 529 2.30 -2.19 30.68
N ALA A 530 3.57 -2.00 31.00
CA ALA A 530 4.67 -2.67 30.30
C ALA A 530 4.60 -4.19 30.46
N GLN A 531 4.32 -4.69 31.68
CA GLN A 531 4.13 -6.12 31.93
C GLN A 531 2.97 -6.70 31.13
N LEU A 532 1.87 -5.96 31.00
CA LEU A 532 0.70 -6.38 30.24
C LEU A 532 1.00 -6.47 28.73
N VAL A 533 1.67 -5.46 28.17
CA VAL A 533 2.10 -5.46 26.76
C VAL A 533 3.07 -6.62 26.48
N TRP A 534 4.01 -6.89 27.39
CA TRP A 534 4.92 -8.02 27.26
C TRP A 534 4.17 -9.36 27.28
N ARG A 535 3.18 -9.53 28.16
CA ARG A 535 2.40 -10.77 28.28
C ARG A 535 1.49 -11.02 27.07
N GLU A 536 0.91 -9.97 26.49
CA GLU A 536 -0.08 -10.08 25.42
C GLU A 536 0.53 -10.03 24.01
N GLU A 537 1.55 -9.19 23.80
CA GLU A 537 2.11 -8.92 22.46
C GLU A 537 3.62 -9.21 22.37
N GLY A 538 4.27 -9.60 23.47
CA GLY A 538 5.72 -9.84 23.53
C GLY A 538 6.55 -8.60 23.20
N LEU A 539 7.81 -8.84 22.79
CA LEU A 539 8.73 -7.76 22.39
C LEU A 539 8.22 -6.95 21.18
N ALA A 540 7.47 -7.58 20.27
CA ALA A 540 6.92 -6.94 19.08
C ALA A 540 5.89 -5.85 19.42
N GLY A 541 5.16 -5.97 20.53
CA GLY A 541 4.18 -4.98 20.99
C GLY A 541 4.78 -3.61 21.33
N PHE A 542 6.04 -3.59 21.76
CA PHE A 542 6.76 -2.34 22.07
C PHE A 542 7.18 -1.58 20.81
N PHE A 543 7.41 -2.28 19.69
CA PHE A 543 7.88 -1.73 18.41
C PHE A 543 6.77 -1.55 17.37
N ARG A 544 5.52 -1.82 17.76
CA ARG A 544 4.35 -1.75 16.86
C ARG A 544 4.03 -0.31 16.45
N GLY A 545 4.37 0.04 15.21
CA GLY A 545 4.13 1.37 14.62
C GLY A 545 5.38 2.23 14.43
N ILE A 546 6.57 1.68 14.69
CA ILE A 546 7.85 2.40 14.64
C ILE A 546 8.18 2.99 13.27
N TRP A 547 7.63 2.40 12.21
CA TRP A 547 7.81 2.85 10.84
C TRP A 547 7.22 4.25 10.61
N ILE A 548 6.19 4.69 11.35
CA ILE A 548 5.66 6.06 11.19
C ILE A 548 6.67 7.11 11.69
N PRO A 549 7.21 7.04 12.93
CA PRO A 549 8.30 7.92 13.36
C PRO A 549 9.54 7.80 12.48
N LEU A 550 9.98 6.59 12.11
CA LEU A 550 11.17 6.39 11.28
C LEU A 550 10.99 6.97 9.88
N MET A 551 9.82 6.78 9.25
CA MET A 551 9.51 7.38 7.95
C MET A 551 9.30 8.89 8.07
N THR A 552 8.76 9.38 9.17
CA THR A 552 8.68 10.83 9.41
C THR A 552 10.08 11.39 9.48
N ILE A 553 10.98 10.84 10.30
CA ILE A 553 12.38 11.27 10.40
C ILE A 553 13.14 11.09 9.08
N SER A 554 12.84 10.05 8.30
CA SER A 554 13.50 9.74 7.02
C SER A 554 12.94 10.50 5.80
N ALA A 555 11.63 10.76 5.72
CA ALA A 555 11.01 11.62 4.71
C ALA A 555 11.24 13.11 5.02
N VAL A 556 11.43 13.41 6.31
CA VAL A 556 11.90 14.68 6.86
C VAL A 556 13.43 14.68 7.02
N ARG A 557 14.16 13.80 6.30
CA ARG A 557 15.63 13.82 6.16
C ARG A 557 16.17 15.19 5.76
N LYS A 558 15.34 16.06 5.18
CA LYS A 558 15.67 17.47 4.93
C LYS A 558 15.58 18.35 6.18
N SER A 559 14.66 18.17 7.13
CA SER A 559 14.50 19.13 8.23
C SER A 559 15.34 18.85 9.46
N SER A 560 15.62 17.60 9.84
CA SER A 560 16.55 17.32 10.96
C SER A 560 17.99 17.62 10.54
N ALA A 561 18.40 17.15 9.37
CA ALA A 561 19.68 17.52 8.78
C ALA A 561 19.79 19.02 8.51
N ALA A 562 18.76 19.69 7.95
CA ALA A 562 18.80 21.14 7.79
C ALA A 562 18.77 21.87 9.14
N SER A 563 18.04 21.38 10.14
CA SER A 563 18.02 21.97 11.48
C SER A 563 19.40 21.93 12.13
N PHE A 564 20.07 20.77 12.12
CA PHE A 564 21.45 20.64 12.62
C PHE A 564 22.47 21.41 11.75
N THR A 565 22.27 21.47 10.43
CA THR A 565 23.11 22.25 9.52
C THR A 565 22.97 23.75 9.77
N ILE A 566 21.74 24.25 9.92
CA ILE A 566 21.47 25.66 10.26
C ILE A 566 22.00 25.98 11.64
N TYR A 567 21.75 25.13 12.63
CA TYR A 567 22.31 25.30 13.96
C TYR A 567 23.85 25.41 13.91
N THR A 568 24.53 24.48 13.24
CA THR A 568 26.00 24.49 13.12
C THR A 568 26.49 25.73 12.37
N ASN A 569 25.87 26.08 11.24
CA ASN A 569 26.26 27.22 10.42
C ASN A 569 26.00 28.56 11.11
N SER A 570 24.84 28.73 11.76
CA SER A 570 24.51 29.93 12.52
C SER A 570 25.45 30.12 13.71
N LYS A 571 25.80 29.04 14.40
CA LYS A 571 26.77 29.08 15.50
C LYS A 571 28.17 29.49 15.00
N ASN A 572 28.66 28.88 13.92
CA ASN A 572 29.96 29.23 13.34
C ASN A 572 29.98 30.69 12.86
N TYR A 573 28.92 31.15 12.19
CA TYR A 573 28.78 32.54 11.76
C TYR A 573 28.87 33.54 12.92
N LEU A 574 28.22 33.25 14.06
CA LEU A 574 28.28 34.13 15.25
C LEU A 574 29.68 34.18 15.85
N HIS A 575 30.42 33.08 15.87
CA HIS A 575 31.80 33.06 16.33
C HIS A 575 32.76 33.76 15.37
N ASP A 576 32.59 33.56 14.06
CA ASP A 576 33.56 33.97 13.04
C ASP A 576 33.33 35.44 12.59
N VAL A 577 32.07 35.91 12.56
CA VAL A 577 31.72 37.25 12.05
C VAL A 577 31.43 38.27 13.15
N GLN A 578 30.88 37.86 14.30
CA GLN A 578 30.60 38.78 15.42
C GLN A 578 31.68 38.74 16.52
N GLY A 579 32.74 37.93 16.36
CA GLY A 579 33.85 37.87 17.30
C GLY A 579 33.50 37.28 18.68
N LEU A 580 32.41 36.52 18.78
CA LEU A 580 32.04 35.85 20.03
C LEU A 580 33.11 34.79 20.37
N SER A 581 33.80 34.95 21.50
CA SER A 581 34.77 33.95 21.98
C SER A 581 34.15 32.56 22.17
N ARG A 582 34.87 31.52 21.72
CA ARG A 582 34.54 30.10 21.90
C ARG A 582 34.89 29.54 23.29
N SER A 583 35.54 30.34 24.15
CA SER A 583 35.98 29.92 25.49
C SER A 583 35.18 30.53 26.64
N LYS A 584 34.40 31.60 26.39
CA LYS A 584 33.56 32.25 27.42
C LYS A 584 32.19 31.58 27.49
N TRP A 585 31.78 31.18 28.70
CA TRP A 585 30.49 30.52 28.95
C TRP A 585 29.28 31.31 28.43
N SER A 586 29.24 32.62 28.69
CA SER A 586 28.13 33.48 28.25
C SER A 586 28.03 33.59 26.72
N HIS A 587 29.17 33.64 26.02
CA HIS A 587 29.22 33.74 24.56
C HIS A 587 28.79 32.42 23.91
N VAL A 588 29.24 31.29 24.46
CA VAL A 588 28.86 29.96 23.99
C VAL A 588 27.37 29.70 24.23
N ALA A 589 26.85 30.01 25.42
CA ALA A 589 25.42 29.92 25.73
C ALA A 589 24.58 30.79 24.78
N LEU A 590 24.97 32.05 24.56
CA LEU A 590 24.27 32.95 23.65
C LEU A 590 24.28 32.44 22.20
N SER A 591 25.43 31.98 21.72
CA SER A 591 25.54 31.41 20.36
C SER A 591 24.67 30.17 20.18
N GLY A 592 24.61 29.28 21.19
CA GLY A 592 23.76 28.10 21.21
C GLY A 592 22.27 28.47 21.25
N ALA A 593 21.90 29.46 22.05
CA ALA A 593 20.53 29.97 22.15
C ALA A 593 20.05 30.55 20.81
N THR A 594 20.84 31.44 20.20
CA THR A 594 20.48 32.09 18.93
C THR A 594 20.44 31.10 17.78
N ALA A 595 21.44 30.23 17.64
CA ALA A 595 21.46 29.19 16.62
C ALA A 595 20.31 28.18 16.81
N GLY A 596 20.01 27.82 18.06
CA GLY A 596 18.87 26.99 18.44
C GLY A 596 17.55 27.63 18.04
N ALA A 597 17.34 28.92 18.33
CA ALA A 597 16.13 29.66 17.97
C ALA A 597 15.91 29.72 16.44
N VAL A 598 16.97 29.94 15.66
CA VAL A 598 16.89 29.96 14.18
C VAL A 598 16.51 28.58 13.64
N SER A 599 17.13 27.53 14.18
CA SER A 599 16.82 26.13 13.87
C SER A 599 15.38 25.75 14.25
N GLY A 600 14.92 26.11 15.46
CA GLY A 600 13.56 25.89 15.93
C GLY A 600 12.50 26.60 15.10
N SER A 601 12.80 27.82 14.66
CA SER A 601 11.90 28.59 13.79
C SER A 601 11.69 27.91 12.43
N LEU A 602 12.73 27.25 11.88
CA LEU A 602 12.59 26.42 10.69
C LEU A 602 11.71 25.19 10.95
N ILE A 603 11.93 24.50 12.08
CA ILE A 603 11.11 23.34 12.47
C ILE A 603 9.63 23.73 12.58
N SER A 604 9.33 24.86 13.21
CA SER A 604 7.99 25.43 13.30
C SER A 604 7.37 25.70 11.93
N PHE A 605 8.15 26.24 10.99
CA PHE A 605 7.68 26.58 9.65
C PHE A 605 7.45 25.35 8.76
N CYS A 606 8.29 24.31 8.91
CA CYS A 606 8.24 23.09 8.10
C CYS A 606 7.36 21.97 8.69
N GLY A 607 7.23 21.89 10.03
CA GLY A 607 6.56 20.80 10.76
C GLY A 607 5.06 21.01 11.02
N ALA A 608 4.63 22.24 11.31
CA ALA A 608 3.28 22.53 11.82
C ALA A 608 2.15 22.23 10.82
N ARG A 609 2.39 22.27 9.50
CA ARG A 609 1.34 22.02 8.49
C ARG A 609 0.90 20.55 8.36
N LYS A 610 1.76 19.59 8.71
CA LYS A 610 1.60 18.19 8.26
C LYS A 610 1.14 17.24 9.38
N GLN A 611 1.59 17.46 10.61
CA GLN A 611 1.33 16.52 11.71
C GLN A 611 -0.10 16.61 12.25
N ILE A 612 -0.65 17.82 12.38
CA ILE A 612 -2.02 18.04 12.88
C ILE A 612 -3.06 17.72 11.80
N LEU A 613 -2.78 18.07 10.55
CA LEU A 613 -3.65 17.70 9.42
C LEU A 613 -3.72 16.17 9.30
N PHE A 614 -2.59 15.48 9.46
CA PHE A 614 -2.53 14.02 9.50
C PHE A 614 -3.29 13.44 10.70
N GLN A 615 -3.10 13.96 11.91
CA GLN A 615 -3.85 13.52 13.10
C GLN A 615 -5.36 13.76 12.98
N CYS A 616 -5.78 14.89 12.38
CA CYS A 616 -7.19 15.20 12.12
C CYS A 616 -7.81 14.31 11.05
N ILE A 617 -7.05 13.98 9.98
CA ILE A 617 -7.48 13.05 8.93
C ILE A 617 -7.58 11.63 9.50
N VAL A 618 -6.59 11.20 10.29
CA VAL A 618 -6.60 9.91 10.98
C VAL A 618 -7.76 9.83 11.99
N ALA A 619 -8.03 10.89 12.76
CA ALA A 619 -9.18 10.94 13.65
C ALA A 619 -10.52 10.87 12.89
N ARG A 620 -10.63 11.55 11.73
CA ARG A 620 -11.82 11.44 10.84
C ARG A 620 -11.98 10.05 10.21
N LEU A 621 -10.87 9.36 9.93
CA LEU A 621 -10.87 8.01 9.36
C LEU A 621 -11.15 6.93 10.42
N ILE A 622 -10.71 7.13 11.67
CA ILE A 622 -10.90 6.19 12.78
C ILE A 622 -12.30 6.33 13.40
N TYR A 623 -12.77 7.55 13.65
CA TYR A 623 -14.08 7.80 14.29
C TYR A 623 -15.20 8.02 13.28
N GLY A 624 -15.25 7.18 12.24
CA GLY A 624 -16.33 7.19 11.26
C GLY A 624 -17.69 7.42 11.94
N SER A 625 -18.40 8.45 11.48
CA SER A 625 -19.80 8.71 11.86
C SER A 625 -20.06 9.18 13.30
N VAL A 626 -19.41 10.25 13.77
CA VAL A 626 -20.11 11.10 14.75
C VAL A 626 -21.20 11.87 14.01
N ARG A 627 -22.47 11.59 14.33
CA ARG A 627 -23.63 12.41 13.93
C ARG A 627 -23.45 13.82 14.48
N ILE A 628 -22.78 14.70 13.73
CA ILE A 628 -22.82 16.14 14.00
C ILE A 628 -24.11 16.65 13.35
N GLY A 629 -25.20 16.49 14.09
CA GLY A 629 -26.38 17.30 13.89
C GLY A 629 -26.01 18.75 14.15
N GLN A 630 -26.31 19.59 13.16
CA GLN A 630 -26.27 21.05 13.18
C GLN A 630 -24.94 21.77 12.85
N SER A 631 -25.03 22.55 11.76
CA SER A 631 -24.13 23.61 11.28
C SER A 631 -22.72 23.21 10.84
N LYS A 632 -22.58 22.86 9.55
CA LYS A 632 -21.30 22.75 8.84
C LYS A 632 -20.48 24.05 8.89
N ASP A 633 -21.12 25.20 9.05
CA ASP A 633 -20.47 26.52 9.01
C ASP A 633 -19.77 26.92 10.32
N LYS A 634 -20.34 26.57 11.48
CA LYS A 634 -19.71 26.85 12.79
C LYS A 634 -18.47 25.98 13.05
N PHE A 635 -18.46 24.74 12.57
CA PHE A 635 -17.31 23.83 12.72
C PHE A 635 -16.11 24.28 11.86
N GLY A 636 -16.34 24.77 10.65
CA GLY A 636 -15.29 25.27 9.76
C GLY A 636 -14.58 26.52 10.30
N TYR A 637 -15.34 27.46 10.85
CA TYR A 637 -14.81 28.72 11.39
C TYR A 637 -14.09 28.54 12.74
N SER A 638 -14.62 27.68 13.62
CA SER A 638 -13.98 27.30 14.89
C SER A 638 -12.62 26.60 14.67
N MET A 639 -12.52 25.80 13.61
CA MET A 639 -11.32 25.04 13.26
C MET A 639 -10.23 25.93 12.61
N SER A 640 -10.59 26.88 11.74
CA SER A 640 -9.64 27.82 11.11
C SER A 640 -9.04 28.83 12.11
N LEU A 641 -9.84 29.31 13.06
CA LEU A 641 -9.39 30.19 14.14
C LEU A 641 -8.50 29.44 15.13
N SER A 642 -8.86 28.20 15.50
CA SER A 642 -7.99 27.31 16.29
C SER A 642 -6.65 27.08 15.60
N LEU A 643 -6.63 26.80 14.29
CA LEU A 643 -5.40 26.57 13.51
C LEU A 643 -4.47 27.79 13.47
N THR A 644 -5.03 29.00 13.46
CA THR A 644 -4.25 30.26 13.41
C THR A 644 -3.64 30.62 14.76
N ILE A 645 -4.41 30.49 15.85
CA ILE A 645 -3.92 30.66 17.23
C ILE A 645 -2.86 29.58 17.53
N HIS A 646 -3.08 28.35 17.04
CA HIS A 646 -2.15 27.23 17.17
C HIS A 646 -0.80 27.47 16.52
N ARG A 647 -0.79 27.98 15.28
CA ARG A 647 0.43 28.22 14.50
C ARG A 647 1.40 29.19 15.20
N ARG A 648 0.88 30.24 15.84
CA ARG A 648 1.72 31.23 16.55
C ARG A 648 2.33 30.63 17.82
N TYR A 649 1.57 29.82 18.52
CA TYR A 649 2.00 29.25 19.80
C TYR A 649 2.96 28.07 19.64
N GLU A 650 2.71 27.20 18.66
CA GLU A 650 3.65 26.13 18.29
C GLU A 650 5.00 26.71 17.83
N GLY A 651 4.96 27.80 17.07
CA GLY A 651 6.15 28.56 16.70
C GLY A 651 6.95 29.07 17.90
N ILE A 652 6.29 29.72 18.86
CA ILE A 652 6.94 30.23 20.08
C ILE A 652 7.50 29.07 20.92
N ARG A 653 6.74 27.99 21.08
CA ARG A 653 7.15 26.80 21.84
C ARG A 653 8.41 26.17 21.24
N ASP A 654 8.41 25.91 19.94
CA ASP A 654 9.50 25.20 19.26
C ASP A 654 10.75 26.07 19.17
N THR A 655 10.60 27.38 18.90
CA THR A 655 11.71 28.34 18.89
C THR A 655 12.30 28.52 20.29
N ALA A 656 11.49 28.78 21.31
CA ALA A 656 11.99 28.96 22.69
C ALA A 656 12.58 27.66 23.23
N GLY A 657 11.96 26.52 22.92
CA GLY A 657 12.39 25.23 23.42
C GLY A 657 13.72 24.77 22.86
N THR A 658 13.92 24.92 21.55
CA THR A 658 15.20 24.62 20.91
C THR A 658 16.28 25.62 21.30
N ALA A 659 15.95 26.90 21.49
CA ALA A 659 16.90 27.88 22.03
C ALA A 659 17.43 27.47 23.42
N LEU A 660 16.53 27.14 24.36
CA LEU A 660 16.92 26.68 25.69
C LEU A 660 17.71 25.37 25.64
N TYR A 661 17.28 24.42 24.82
CA TYR A 661 17.95 23.13 24.65
C TYR A 661 19.40 23.28 24.18
N PHE A 662 19.64 24.02 23.10
CA PHE A 662 20.99 24.19 22.56
C PHE A 662 21.86 25.12 23.40
N MET A 663 21.27 26.14 24.04
CA MET A 663 21.96 26.99 25.01
C MET A 663 22.55 26.16 26.15
N GLU A 664 21.73 25.34 26.80
CA GLU A 664 22.14 24.55 27.95
C GLU A 664 23.09 23.43 27.56
N TYR A 665 22.85 22.77 26.42
CA TYR A 665 23.75 21.74 25.91
C TYR A 665 25.16 22.29 25.68
N ASP A 666 25.29 23.41 24.96
CA ASP A 666 26.59 24.00 24.65
C ASP A 666 27.30 24.58 25.88
N ALA A 667 26.54 25.24 26.76
CA ALA A 667 27.02 25.75 28.03
C ALA A 667 27.57 24.62 28.91
N MET A 668 26.84 23.51 29.02
CA MET A 668 27.23 22.36 29.83
C MET A 668 28.43 21.63 29.24
N ARG A 669 28.50 21.50 27.90
CA ARG A 669 29.66 20.90 27.23
C ARG A 669 30.93 21.70 27.50
N LEU A 670 30.86 23.04 27.51
CA LEU A 670 32.00 23.89 27.86
C LEU A 670 32.40 23.72 29.33
N LEU A 671 31.43 23.71 30.26
CA LEU A 671 31.69 23.50 31.70
C LEU A 671 32.35 22.15 32.00
N LEU A 672 32.02 21.11 31.22
CA LEU A 672 32.61 19.78 31.33
C LEU A 672 33.90 19.60 30.50
N GLY A 673 34.57 20.70 30.14
CA GLY A 673 35.93 20.67 29.59
C GLY A 673 36.03 20.61 28.05
N ARG A 674 34.98 20.97 27.30
CA ARG A 674 35.07 21.06 25.84
C ARG A 674 35.98 22.20 25.40
N LEU A 675 36.95 21.90 24.53
CA LEU A 675 37.92 22.85 24.03
C LEU A 675 37.37 23.66 22.82
N PRO A 676 37.94 24.86 22.54
CA PRO A 676 37.53 25.69 21.39
C PRO A 676 37.72 25.04 20.02
N ASN A 677 38.63 24.06 19.92
CA ASN A 677 38.86 23.24 18.73
C ASN A 677 37.79 22.15 18.52
N GLY A 678 36.81 22.04 19.43
CA GLY A 678 35.69 21.11 19.33
C GLY A 678 35.93 19.78 20.02
N HIS A 679 37.18 19.43 20.38
CA HIS A 679 37.54 18.21 21.08
C HIS A 679 37.17 18.26 22.56
N GLN A 680 36.99 17.07 23.14
CA GLN A 680 36.74 16.90 24.57
C GLN A 680 38.07 16.96 25.34
N GLY A 681 38.24 17.99 26.17
CA GLY A 681 39.35 18.07 27.12
C GLY A 681 39.06 17.35 28.43
N SER A 682 39.99 17.46 29.39
CA SER A 682 39.87 16.85 30.72
C SER A 682 38.66 17.40 31.48
N THR A 683 37.88 16.51 32.09
CA THR A 683 36.75 16.90 32.93
C THR A 683 37.21 17.64 34.20
N PRO A 684 36.39 18.53 34.75
CA PRO A 684 36.69 19.19 36.02
C PRO A 684 36.90 18.20 37.17
N THR A 685 37.80 18.53 38.09
CA THR A 685 38.14 17.68 39.25
C THR A 685 36.95 17.42 40.18
N TRP A 686 35.97 18.32 40.24
CA TRP A 686 34.77 18.19 41.07
C TRP A 686 33.69 17.27 40.47
N PHE A 687 33.81 16.86 39.20
CA PHE A 687 32.85 15.95 38.56
C PHE A 687 33.51 15.09 37.46
N PRO A 688 34.23 14.02 37.86
CA PRO A 688 34.92 13.14 36.94
C PRO A 688 33.90 12.24 36.20
N LEU A 689 33.75 12.47 34.89
CA LEU A 689 32.96 11.62 34.00
C LEU A 689 33.82 11.10 32.85
N HIS A 690 33.59 9.86 32.45
CA HIS A 690 34.26 9.30 31.27
C HIS A 690 33.86 10.07 30.00
N HIS A 691 34.80 10.32 29.09
CA HIS A 691 34.59 11.17 27.90
C HIS A 691 33.39 10.74 27.03
N SER A 692 33.10 9.44 26.95
CA SER A 692 31.95 8.90 26.19
C SER A 692 30.59 9.19 26.83
N MET A 693 30.54 9.45 28.14
CA MET A 693 29.29 9.71 28.87
C MET A 693 28.92 11.20 28.90
N ILE A 694 29.87 12.10 28.58
CA ILE A 694 29.65 13.54 28.61
C ILE A 694 28.56 13.98 27.62
N PRO A 695 28.54 13.54 26.35
CA PRO A 695 27.46 13.91 25.41
C PRO A 695 26.10 13.38 25.88
N PHE A 696 26.07 12.18 26.46
CA PHE A 696 24.85 11.60 27.03
C PHE A 696 24.32 12.45 28.19
N PHE A 697 25.18 12.82 29.13
CA PHE A 697 24.82 13.59 30.31
C PHE A 697 24.35 15.00 29.94
N CYS A 698 25.11 15.74 29.11
CA CYS A 698 24.72 17.06 28.64
C CYS A 698 23.41 17.02 27.86
N GLY A 699 23.24 16.04 26.97
CA GLY A 699 22.02 15.85 26.20
C GLY A 699 20.81 15.52 27.08
N SER A 700 21.01 14.71 28.11
CA SER A 700 19.96 14.32 29.07
C SER A 700 19.48 15.51 29.90
N ILE A 701 20.40 16.29 30.46
CA ILE A 701 20.07 17.48 31.25
C ILE A 701 19.33 18.48 30.38
N ALA A 702 19.94 18.92 29.27
CA ALA A 702 19.33 19.88 28.36
C ALA A 702 17.97 19.41 27.83
N GLY A 703 17.82 18.10 27.59
CA GLY A 703 16.57 17.49 27.18
C GLY A 703 15.48 17.52 28.26
N VAL A 704 15.81 17.31 29.54
CA VAL A 704 14.84 17.31 30.65
C VAL A 704 14.45 18.72 31.05
N THR A 705 15.43 19.61 31.21
CA THR A 705 15.23 20.99 31.67
C THR A 705 14.44 21.81 30.66
N SER A 706 14.80 21.75 29.37
CA SER A 706 14.04 22.42 28.31
C SER A 706 12.61 21.90 28.27
N TRP A 707 12.41 20.59 28.31
CA TRP A 707 11.06 19.99 28.35
C TRP A 707 10.29 20.37 29.60
N ALA A 708 10.91 20.44 30.77
CA ALA A 708 10.26 20.85 32.01
C ALA A 708 9.75 22.29 31.93
N ILE A 709 10.55 23.21 31.37
CA ILE A 709 10.16 24.62 31.19
C ILE A 709 9.02 24.76 30.18
N ILE A 710 9.05 23.96 29.11
CA ILE A 710 8.05 24.00 28.02
C ILE A 710 6.77 23.24 28.38
N TYR A 711 6.84 22.27 29.31
CA TYR A 711 5.75 21.34 29.62
C TYR A 711 4.39 22.00 29.83
N PRO A 712 4.27 23.12 30.59
CA PRO A 712 2.99 23.82 30.77
C PRO A 712 2.37 24.27 29.43
N LEU A 713 3.20 24.67 28.47
CA LEU A 713 2.74 25.10 27.15
C LEU A 713 2.15 23.92 26.36
N ASP A 714 2.78 22.75 26.45
CA ASP A 714 2.29 21.54 25.79
C ASP A 714 1.01 20.96 26.42
N VAL A 715 0.85 21.09 27.73
CA VAL A 715 -0.40 20.70 28.40
C VAL A 715 -1.56 21.62 27.98
N VAL A 716 -1.31 22.92 27.84
CA VAL A 716 -2.32 23.86 27.31
C VAL A 716 -2.66 23.54 25.86
N LYS A 717 -1.66 23.25 25.01
CA LYS A 717 -1.84 22.82 23.61
C LYS A 717 -2.76 21.60 23.51
N THR A 718 -2.46 20.55 24.26
CA THR A 718 -3.21 19.28 24.21
C THR A 718 -4.65 19.46 24.67
N LYS A 719 -4.92 20.32 25.67
CA LYS A 719 -6.30 20.63 26.12
C LYS A 719 -7.09 21.42 25.08
N ILE A 720 -6.48 22.36 24.39
CA ILE A 720 -7.12 23.09 23.28
C ILE A 720 -7.44 22.12 22.13
N GLN A 721 -6.52 21.22 21.78
CA GLN A 721 -6.73 20.18 20.76
C GLN A 721 -7.89 19.24 21.12
N GLN A 722 -7.95 18.77 22.37
CA GLN A 722 -9.04 17.93 22.85
C GLN A 722 -10.41 18.61 22.72
N ARG A 723 -10.50 19.92 23.01
CA ARG A 723 -11.76 20.68 22.88
C ARG A 723 -12.16 20.88 21.41
N ALA A 724 -11.20 21.18 20.54
CA ALA A 724 -11.44 21.32 19.11
C ALA A 724 -11.95 20.00 18.50
N LEU A 725 -11.36 18.87 18.89
CA LEU A 725 -11.82 17.53 18.49
C LEU A 725 -13.21 17.20 19.04
N ALA A 726 -13.57 17.74 20.20
CA ALA A 726 -14.90 17.59 20.80
C ALA A 726 -15.96 18.56 20.23
N GLY A 727 -15.61 19.43 19.27
CA GLY A 727 -16.54 20.41 18.68
C GLY A 727 -16.95 21.54 19.62
N ILE A 728 -16.23 21.73 20.74
CA ILE A 728 -16.51 22.77 21.74
C ILE A 728 -15.86 24.09 21.28
N PRO A 729 -16.48 25.26 21.49
CA PRO A 729 -15.91 26.55 21.08
C PRO A 729 -14.48 26.75 21.63
N PRO A 730 -13.57 27.30 20.80
CA PRO A 730 -12.17 27.45 21.15
C PRO A 730 -12.03 28.49 22.26
N ARG A 731 -11.21 28.17 23.26
CA ARG A 731 -10.85 29.10 24.34
C ARG A 731 -9.48 29.70 24.09
N GLY A 732 -9.25 30.89 24.62
CA GLY A 732 -7.93 31.52 24.59
C GLY A 732 -6.89 30.67 25.34
N VAL A 733 -5.63 30.75 24.91
CA VAL A 733 -4.49 30.07 25.56
C VAL A 733 -4.38 30.50 27.03
N PHE A 734 -4.44 31.80 27.28
CA PHE A 734 -4.37 32.36 28.63
C PHE A 734 -5.57 31.96 29.50
N GLU A 735 -6.76 31.89 28.92
CA GLU A 735 -7.97 31.44 29.62
C GLU A 735 -7.85 29.96 30.02
N THR A 736 -7.33 29.13 29.12
CA THR A 736 -7.09 27.70 29.37
C THR A 736 -6.04 27.52 30.48
N PHE A 737 -4.92 28.23 30.40
CA PHE A 737 -3.87 28.23 31.43
C PHE A 737 -4.40 28.68 32.80
N LYS A 738 -5.15 29.79 32.86
CA LYS A 738 -5.74 30.31 34.11
C LYS A 738 -6.71 29.31 34.74
N ARG A 739 -7.54 28.62 33.95
CA ARG A 739 -8.46 27.58 34.45
C ARG A 739 -7.73 26.31 34.91
N MET A 740 -6.59 25.97 34.31
CA MET A 740 -5.76 24.86 34.79
C MET A 740 -5.15 25.17 36.16
N LEU A 741 -4.67 26.40 36.35
CA LEU A 741 -4.10 26.85 37.62
C LEU A 741 -5.15 27.06 38.72
N ARG A 742 -6.27 27.73 38.40
CA ARG A 742 -7.26 28.17 39.40
C ARG A 742 -8.55 27.38 39.42
N GLY A 743 -8.77 26.43 38.51
CA GLY A 743 -10.01 25.66 38.43
C GLY A 743 -11.02 26.21 37.42
N SER A 744 -12.11 25.46 37.21
CA SER A 744 -13.09 25.75 36.16
C SER A 744 -14.11 26.82 36.54
N ASP A 745 -14.32 27.01 37.84
CA ASP A 745 -15.28 27.95 38.43
C ASP A 745 -14.55 29.25 38.84
N PRO A 746 -14.92 30.42 38.27
CA PRO A 746 -14.37 31.71 38.64
C PRO A 746 -14.64 32.10 40.10
N ASN A 747 -15.73 31.59 40.68
CA ASN A 747 -16.22 31.99 42.00
C ASN A 747 -15.66 31.10 43.13
N SER A 748 -14.98 29.99 42.81
CA SER A 748 -14.35 29.08 43.77
C SER A 748 -12.95 28.63 43.32
N PRO A 749 -11.93 29.52 43.35
CA PRO A 749 -10.60 29.20 42.84
C PRO A 749 -9.91 28.12 43.70
N LYS A 750 -9.40 27.07 43.05
CA LYS A 750 -8.61 26.02 43.70
C LYS A 750 -7.21 26.56 44.09
N PRO A 751 -6.59 26.02 45.16
CA PRO A 751 -5.24 26.41 45.58
C PRO A 751 -4.20 26.27 44.46
N LEU A 752 -3.27 27.23 44.37
CA LEU A 752 -2.27 27.29 43.29
C LEU A 752 -1.40 26.04 43.20
N LEU A 753 -1.02 25.44 44.34
CA LEU A 753 -0.23 24.20 44.38
C LEU A 753 -0.95 23.01 43.72
N VAL A 754 -2.27 22.93 43.88
CA VAL A 754 -3.11 21.90 43.24
C VAL A 754 -3.23 22.16 41.73
N GLY A 755 -3.19 23.43 41.31
CA GLY A 755 -3.12 23.80 39.89
C GLY A 755 -1.76 23.48 39.27
N LEU A 756 -0.68 23.75 39.98
CA LEU A 756 0.70 23.51 39.53
C LEU A 756 0.98 22.01 39.36
N THR A 757 0.54 21.19 40.32
CA THR A 757 0.66 19.72 40.23
C THR A 757 -0.09 19.15 39.03
N ARG A 758 -1.25 19.72 38.64
CA ARG A 758 -1.97 19.34 37.41
C ARG A 758 -1.26 19.74 36.13
N LEU A 759 -0.55 20.88 36.12
CA LEU A 759 0.23 21.31 34.95
C LEU A 759 1.42 20.39 34.68
N TYR A 760 1.98 19.75 35.70
CA TYR A 760 3.14 18.86 35.59
C TYR A 760 2.81 17.36 35.67
N GLN A 761 1.51 17.02 35.65
CA GLN A 761 1.07 15.63 35.64
C GLN A 761 1.55 14.93 34.36
N GLY A 762 2.37 13.88 34.50
CA GLY A 762 2.99 13.15 33.37
C GLY A 762 4.40 13.60 32.97
N LEU A 763 4.98 14.58 33.69
CA LEU A 763 6.36 15.04 33.44
C LEU A 763 7.37 13.90 33.60
N GLY A 764 7.22 13.03 34.60
CA GLY A 764 8.19 11.95 34.88
C GLY A 764 8.43 10.99 33.71
N VAL A 765 7.36 10.56 33.01
CA VAL A 765 7.49 9.69 31.82
C VAL A 765 8.13 10.44 30.66
N SER A 766 7.77 11.72 30.50
CA SER A 766 8.35 12.55 29.44
C SER A 766 9.83 12.87 29.70
N ALA A 767 10.20 13.10 30.95
CA ALA A 767 11.58 13.32 31.40
C ALA A 767 12.44 12.07 31.21
N PHE A 768 11.95 10.90 31.63
CA PHE A 768 12.68 9.63 31.45
C PHE A 768 12.94 9.31 29.97
N ARG A 769 11.94 9.54 29.11
CA ARG A 769 12.11 9.44 27.67
C ARG A 769 13.14 10.45 27.16
N SER A 770 13.05 11.72 27.59
CA SER A 770 13.96 12.77 27.16
C SER A 770 15.42 12.47 27.53
N ILE A 771 15.70 11.91 28.71
CA ILE A 771 17.03 11.44 29.10
C ILE A 771 17.56 10.45 28.07
N LEU A 772 16.79 9.41 27.78
CA LEU A 772 17.21 8.35 26.88
C LEU A 772 17.39 8.83 25.44
N THR A 773 16.39 9.54 24.88
CA THR A 773 16.43 9.96 23.48
C THR A 773 17.47 11.04 23.22
N HIS A 774 17.56 12.06 24.08
CA HIS A 774 18.49 13.18 23.86
C HIS A 774 19.92 12.80 24.25
N GLY A 775 20.11 12.00 25.30
CA GLY A 775 21.42 11.46 25.65
C GLY A 775 21.99 10.57 24.54
N MET A 776 21.19 9.64 24.01
CA MET A 776 21.62 8.77 22.91
C MET A 776 21.83 9.54 21.60
N LEU A 777 20.99 10.54 21.30
CA LEU A 777 21.15 11.38 20.10
C LEU A 777 22.55 12.00 20.05
N TRP A 778 22.99 12.67 21.11
CA TRP A 778 24.30 13.32 21.12
C TRP A 778 25.46 12.32 21.21
N THR A 779 25.26 11.19 21.89
CA THR A 779 26.26 10.12 21.96
C THR A 779 26.52 9.52 20.59
N PHE A 780 25.46 9.18 19.84
CA PHE A 780 25.61 8.66 18.48
C PHE A 780 26.09 9.73 17.50
N PHE A 781 25.70 11.00 17.70
CA PHE A 781 26.18 12.10 16.87
C PHE A 781 27.70 12.26 16.97
N ASP A 782 28.24 12.28 18.20
CA ASP A 782 29.68 12.38 18.44
C ASP A 782 30.42 11.09 18.02
N TRP A 783 29.84 9.91 18.25
CA TRP A 783 30.43 8.63 17.84
C TRP A 783 30.57 8.50 16.31
N VAL A 784 29.51 8.81 15.55
CA VAL A 784 29.56 8.82 14.08
C VAL A 784 30.47 9.94 13.58
N GLY A 785 30.51 11.08 14.28
CA GLY A 785 31.41 12.18 13.97
C GLY A 785 32.88 11.79 14.02
N ASN A 786 33.29 11.15 15.13
CA ASN A 786 34.67 10.66 15.31
C ASN A 786 35.01 9.57 14.29
N PHE A 787 34.08 8.64 14.03
CA PHE A 787 34.27 7.62 12.99
C PHE A 787 34.50 8.22 11.59
N ILE A 788 33.86 9.34 11.27
CA ILE A 788 34.08 10.05 10.00
C ILE A 788 35.41 10.82 9.98
N ASP A 789 35.89 11.29 11.14
CA ASP A 789 37.21 11.93 11.24
C ASP A 789 38.37 10.92 11.12
N ASP A 790 38.13 9.67 11.53
CA ASP A 790 39.10 8.57 11.46
C ASP A 790 39.12 7.85 10.09
N LEU A 791 38.21 8.21 9.16
CA LEU A 791 38.02 7.61 7.82
C LEU A 791 38.90 8.26 6.74
#